data_AF-A0A832N6K8-F1
#
_entry.id   AF-A0A832N6K8-F1
#
_cell.length_a   1.000
_cell.length_b   1.000
_cell.length_c   1.000
_cell.angle_alpha   90.00
_cell.angle_beta   90.00
_cell.angle_gamma   90.00
#
_symmetry.space_group_name_H-M   'P 1'
#
loop_
_entity.id
_entity.type
_entity.pdbx_description
1 polymer ?
#
loop_
_entity_poly.entity_id
_entity_poly.type
_entity_poly.pdbx_seq_one_letter_code
_entity_poly.pdbx_strand_id
1 'polypeptide(L)'
;EEAYRRAWDCFAETLRRLPEPLPFLVWQTLLQVYTHAIPSATPWEREPQRRTLPDISLFHHAKLTAAIAACLAALPEETWPTCDLLALRALLSQFEAPDFLARLRQEQLAQRPLCLLVRGDVAGIQGWLYRIARAEGEEHRRTAKRLRGRSFFLVLLTEAIAQWLRRQAKMPPCNLLFCGGGVFDVLLPATMEPSLPQWEQNLSEGLLKEFQGDLHVHLAWVPVAALDFYEFGQLQRRLFAALERKKGKVFLPYLDCEEIWFTKAEEICRFCDTTPFSSPDQPCPQCALQGRLGDALGRPDRSEFLLWAFDEAQEALEGRGTDEPLVAFPNLGCSVALVAEGSAQAIVQRWEGKGELVVAKRNDLQNWWRPLAWDGQKPVQATIWWAASDAPLANKEWRAPTKPAHDPEARLHPGEMLDFEEIAALSQGDDLLGVLRMDVDSLGAVFALGVDPPSPSRLAELSGRMDTFFSGWLLQRCRLLSKCWQKELPEEDKRKGLVDNAFYLVYAGGDDLMVLGPWNLTLWLAWHIHKDFTRFCGRNPNMTISAGIVFVKSRFPIHRFAESAGKALEKAKEEGRNRITAFQTTVTWEAYRKALEFGGNLAQAVDDRKVPRTFLHFLWRLYRTHVREEGMNPMWAPLLHYMVARRLEEETVEDLQLLHQVPQLIGEKALPIALGYAILATREGLAG
;
A
#
# COMPACT_ATOMS: atom_id res chain seq x y z
N GLU A 1 -16.78 5.62 -29.82
CA GLU A 1 -16.69 7.04 -30.24
C GLU A 1 -17.16 8.00 -29.15
N GLU A 2 -18.39 7.89 -28.66
CA GLU A 2 -18.93 8.81 -27.63
C GLU A 2 -18.07 8.90 -26.36
N ALA A 3 -17.56 7.78 -25.85
CA ALA A 3 -16.67 7.78 -24.68
C ALA A 3 -15.37 8.56 -24.92
N TYR A 4 -14.76 8.45 -26.10
CA TYR A 4 -13.58 9.23 -26.49
C TYR A 4 -13.91 10.72 -26.60
N ARG A 5 -15.06 11.05 -27.19
CA ARG A 5 -15.54 12.44 -27.28
C ARG A 5 -15.70 13.06 -25.90
N ARG A 6 -16.37 12.37 -24.97
CA ARG A 6 -16.50 12.82 -23.57
C ARG A 6 -15.15 13.00 -22.89
N ALA A 7 -14.23 12.04 -23.04
CA ALA A 7 -12.89 12.14 -22.46
C ALA A 7 -12.11 13.35 -23.00
N TRP A 8 -12.17 13.57 -24.32
CA TRP A 8 -11.56 14.71 -24.99
C TRP A 8 -12.17 16.04 -24.55
N ASP A 9 -13.49 16.12 -24.47
CA ASP A 9 -14.20 17.33 -24.05
C ASP A 9 -13.84 17.71 -22.62
N CYS A 10 -13.81 16.74 -21.69
CA CYS A 10 -13.37 16.97 -20.31
C CYS A 10 -11.88 17.37 -20.22
N PHE A 11 -11.00 16.72 -21.01
CA PHE A 11 -9.59 17.09 -21.09
C PHE A 11 -9.42 18.52 -21.59
N ALA A 12 -10.07 18.88 -22.70
CA ALA A 12 -9.98 20.20 -23.30
C ALA A 12 -10.60 21.28 -22.40
N GLU A 13 -11.71 20.99 -21.73
CA GLU A 13 -12.31 21.88 -20.74
C GLU A 13 -11.38 22.13 -19.55
N THR A 14 -10.74 21.09 -19.03
CA THR A 14 -9.77 21.21 -17.94
C THR A 14 -8.55 22.01 -18.40
N LEU A 15 -8.00 21.69 -19.57
CA LEU A 15 -6.84 22.36 -20.14
C LEU A 15 -7.08 23.86 -20.34
N ARG A 16 -8.23 24.26 -20.87
CA ARG A 16 -8.60 25.68 -21.06
C ARG A 16 -8.73 26.46 -19.74
N ARG A 17 -8.96 25.75 -18.63
CA ARG A 17 -9.05 26.35 -17.29
C ARG A 17 -7.69 26.43 -16.60
N LEU A 18 -6.67 25.76 -17.13
CA LEU A 18 -5.32 25.83 -16.61
C LEU A 18 -4.56 27.00 -17.27
N PRO A 19 -3.79 27.78 -16.49
CA PRO A 19 -3.02 28.90 -17.02
C PRO A 19 -1.72 28.45 -17.71
N GLU A 20 -1.30 29.17 -18.74
CA GLU A 20 -0.04 28.91 -19.47
C GLU A 20 1.13 29.78 -18.95
N PRO A 21 2.39 29.29 -18.98
CA PRO A 21 2.83 27.98 -19.45
C PRO A 21 2.66 26.87 -18.39
N LEU A 22 2.30 25.67 -18.85
CA LEU A 22 2.07 24.53 -17.95
C LEU A 22 3.37 23.82 -17.55
N PRO A 23 3.61 23.61 -16.25
CA PRO A 23 4.73 22.82 -15.76
C PRO A 23 4.65 21.34 -16.19
N PHE A 24 5.80 20.68 -16.25
CA PHE A 24 5.89 19.29 -16.72
C PHE A 24 5.02 18.32 -15.92
N LEU A 25 4.99 18.42 -14.59
CA LEU A 25 4.18 17.50 -13.77
C LEU A 25 2.69 17.69 -14.02
N VAL A 26 2.24 18.92 -14.28
CA VAL A 26 0.83 19.21 -14.62
C VAL A 26 0.43 18.51 -15.92
N TRP A 27 1.29 18.55 -16.94
CA TRP A 27 1.10 17.78 -18.18
C TRP A 27 1.03 16.28 -17.91
N GLN A 28 1.96 15.77 -17.10
CA GLN A 28 1.99 14.35 -16.74
C GLN A 28 0.70 13.92 -16.01
N THR A 29 0.20 14.72 -15.06
CA THR A 29 -1.03 14.43 -14.31
C THR A 29 -2.27 14.52 -15.19
N LEU A 30 -2.34 15.48 -16.13
CA LEU A 30 -3.42 15.53 -17.13
C LEU A 30 -3.49 14.22 -17.94
N LEU A 31 -2.35 13.73 -18.43
CA LEU A 31 -2.29 12.46 -19.15
C LEU A 31 -2.68 11.29 -18.24
N GLN A 32 -2.25 11.28 -16.97
CA GLN A 32 -2.65 10.24 -16.03
C GLN A 32 -4.17 10.19 -15.86
N VAL A 33 -4.82 11.34 -15.64
CA VAL A 33 -6.27 11.40 -15.42
C VAL A 33 -7.04 10.95 -16.67
N TYR A 34 -6.70 11.50 -17.84
CA TYR A 34 -7.53 11.37 -19.03
C TYR A 34 -7.12 10.23 -19.96
N THR A 35 -5.88 9.74 -19.90
CA THR A 35 -5.34 8.78 -20.87
C THR A 35 -4.84 7.47 -20.28
N HIS A 36 -4.96 7.24 -18.96
CA HIS A 36 -4.57 5.95 -18.37
C HIS A 36 -5.42 4.77 -18.85
N ALA A 37 -6.65 4.98 -19.31
CA ALA A 37 -7.53 3.92 -19.83
C ALA A 37 -7.67 3.96 -21.36
N ILE A 38 -6.86 4.76 -22.04
CA ILE A 38 -6.81 4.84 -23.51
C ILE A 38 -5.63 3.99 -23.96
N PRO A 39 -5.80 3.01 -24.86
CA PRO A 39 -4.68 2.25 -25.39
C PRO A 39 -3.75 3.15 -26.22
N SER A 40 -2.44 2.98 -26.08
CA SER A 40 -1.43 3.77 -26.80
C SER A 40 -1.42 3.49 -28.30
N ALA A 41 -1.84 2.30 -28.72
CA ALA A 41 -1.98 1.89 -30.10
C ALA A 41 -3.30 1.13 -30.29
N THR A 42 -4.03 1.47 -31.35
CA THR A 42 -5.23 0.73 -31.76
C THR A 42 -4.83 -0.33 -32.79
N PRO A 43 -5.24 -1.60 -32.64
CA PRO A 43 -4.91 -2.60 -33.64
C PRO A 43 -5.57 -2.29 -34.99
N TRP A 44 -4.77 -1.95 -35.99
CA TRP A 44 -5.23 -1.71 -37.37
C TRP A 44 -4.79 -2.85 -38.32
N GLU A 45 -3.90 -3.73 -37.87
CA GLU A 45 -3.33 -4.79 -38.69
C GLU A 45 -4.39 -5.87 -38.99
N ARG A 46 -4.52 -6.23 -40.27
CA ARG A 46 -5.49 -7.25 -40.73
C ARG A 46 -5.06 -8.67 -40.36
N GLU A 47 -3.75 -8.90 -40.25
CA GLU A 47 -3.17 -10.20 -39.92
C GLU A 47 -3.20 -10.43 -38.41
N PRO A 48 -3.92 -11.45 -37.90
CA PRO A 48 -4.05 -11.68 -36.46
C PRO A 48 -2.70 -11.88 -35.74
N GLN A 49 -1.70 -12.42 -36.43
CA GLN A 49 -0.37 -12.72 -35.91
C GLN A 49 0.51 -11.47 -35.74
N ARG A 50 0.18 -10.38 -36.46
CA ARG A 50 0.89 -9.08 -36.40
C ARG A 50 0.08 -8.02 -35.67
N ARG A 51 -1.08 -8.40 -35.12
CA ARG A 51 -2.01 -7.47 -34.50
C ARG A 51 -1.41 -6.92 -33.21
N THR A 52 -1.28 -5.61 -33.13
CA THR A 52 -0.81 -4.96 -31.91
C THR A 52 -1.79 -5.23 -30.77
N LEU A 53 -1.28 -5.69 -29.62
CA LEU A 53 -2.09 -5.84 -28.41
C LEU A 53 -2.29 -4.45 -27.78
N PRO A 54 -3.54 -3.97 -27.59
CA PRO A 54 -3.82 -2.66 -27.01
C PRO A 54 -3.76 -2.73 -25.47
N ASP A 55 -2.67 -3.26 -24.92
CA ASP A 55 -2.48 -3.56 -23.50
C ASP A 55 -1.67 -2.50 -22.74
N ILE A 56 -1.09 -1.53 -23.44
CA ILE A 56 -0.33 -0.41 -22.87
C ILE A 56 -1.20 0.84 -22.92
N SER A 57 -1.34 1.56 -21.80
CA SER A 57 -2.03 2.84 -21.80
C SER A 57 -1.20 3.94 -22.46
N LEU A 58 -1.89 4.91 -23.06
CA LEU A 58 -1.30 6.10 -23.62
C LEU A 58 -0.52 6.89 -22.56
N PHE A 59 -0.98 6.91 -21.31
CA PHE A 59 -0.25 7.54 -20.21
C PHE A 59 1.12 6.88 -19.96
N HIS A 60 1.16 5.56 -19.70
CA HIS A 60 2.42 4.88 -19.41
C HIS A 60 3.38 4.91 -20.60
N HIS A 61 2.85 4.78 -21.82
CA HIS A 61 3.64 4.95 -23.04
C HIS A 61 4.25 6.35 -23.14
N ALA A 62 3.45 7.40 -23.01
CA ALA A 62 3.93 8.78 -23.10
C ALA A 62 4.93 9.13 -21.99
N LYS A 63 4.66 8.71 -20.74
CA LYS A 63 5.56 8.91 -19.60
C LYS A 63 6.94 8.28 -19.86
N LEU A 64 6.96 7.01 -20.28
CA LEU A 64 8.22 6.30 -20.53
C LEU A 64 8.97 6.87 -21.73
N THR A 65 8.29 7.19 -22.83
CA THR A 65 8.90 7.82 -24.00
C THR A 65 9.53 9.17 -23.63
N ALA A 66 8.84 9.97 -22.81
CA ALA A 66 9.40 11.24 -22.31
C ALA A 66 10.63 11.03 -21.42
N ALA A 67 10.62 10.01 -20.55
CA ALA A 67 11.76 9.68 -19.69
C ALA A 67 13.00 9.27 -20.49
N ILE A 68 12.81 8.42 -21.52
CA ILE A 68 13.89 8.01 -22.42
C ILE A 68 14.40 9.22 -23.21
N ALA A 69 13.50 10.04 -23.76
CA ALA A 69 13.87 11.24 -24.51
C ALA A 69 14.69 12.22 -23.66
N ALA A 70 14.31 12.42 -22.39
CA ALA A 70 15.07 13.25 -21.46
C ALA A 70 16.48 12.71 -21.20
N CYS A 71 16.63 11.39 -21.05
CA CYS A 71 17.95 10.76 -20.91
C CYS A 71 18.81 10.97 -22.16
N LEU A 72 18.23 10.75 -23.35
CA LEU A 72 18.94 10.93 -24.62
C LEU A 72 19.38 12.38 -24.85
N ALA A 73 18.52 13.34 -24.53
CA ALA A 73 18.82 14.77 -24.65
C ALA A 73 19.92 15.25 -23.70
N ALA A 74 20.17 14.52 -22.61
CA ALA A 74 21.21 14.81 -21.63
C ALA A 74 22.56 14.13 -21.93
N LEU A 75 22.64 13.32 -23.00
CA LEU A 75 23.89 12.68 -23.40
C LEU A 75 24.84 13.70 -24.05
N PRO A 76 26.11 13.80 -23.60
CA PRO A 76 27.12 14.65 -24.24
C PRO A 76 27.45 14.19 -25.66
N GLU A 77 27.64 15.12 -26.59
CA GLU A 77 27.95 14.85 -28.01
C GLU A 77 29.29 14.10 -28.17
N GLU A 78 30.23 14.26 -27.23
CA GLU A 78 31.50 13.51 -27.20
C GLU A 78 31.29 12.03 -26.92
N THR A 79 30.30 11.71 -26.11
CA THR A 79 29.95 10.33 -25.80
C THR A 79 28.97 9.80 -26.84
N TRP A 80 27.84 10.44 -27.09
CA TRP A 80 26.85 9.99 -28.07
C TRP A 80 26.65 11.04 -29.15
N PRO A 81 27.42 10.98 -30.26
CA PRO A 81 27.23 11.87 -31.38
C PRO A 81 25.82 11.78 -31.96
N THR A 82 25.32 12.90 -32.46
CA THR A 82 24.00 12.96 -33.12
C THR A 82 23.95 12.03 -34.35
N CYS A 83 25.06 11.83 -35.06
CA CYS A 83 25.13 10.89 -36.19
C CYS A 83 24.92 9.43 -35.76
N ASP A 84 25.45 9.05 -34.61
CA ASP A 84 25.26 7.72 -34.01
C ASP A 84 23.79 7.51 -33.60
N LEU A 85 23.15 8.50 -32.99
CA LEU A 85 21.72 8.42 -32.65
C LEU A 85 20.84 8.29 -33.92
N LEU A 86 21.18 9.00 -35.00
CA LEU A 86 20.48 8.87 -36.28
C LEU A 86 20.70 7.50 -36.93
N ALA A 87 21.91 6.96 -36.86
CA ALA A 87 22.21 5.61 -37.34
C ALA A 87 21.45 4.54 -36.54
N LEU A 88 21.40 4.69 -35.21
CA LEU A 88 20.62 3.81 -34.34
C LEU A 88 19.13 3.89 -34.65
N ARG A 89 18.58 5.09 -34.87
CA ARG A 89 17.18 5.26 -35.31
C ARG A 89 16.92 4.56 -36.64
N ALA A 90 17.82 4.68 -37.61
CA ALA A 90 17.69 4.03 -38.91
C ALA A 90 17.72 2.50 -38.80
N LEU A 91 18.54 1.96 -37.89
CA LEU A 91 18.56 0.54 -37.56
C LEU A 91 17.23 0.09 -36.93
N LEU A 92 16.77 0.79 -35.89
CA LEU A 92 15.53 0.48 -35.16
C LEU A 92 14.26 0.60 -36.02
N SER A 93 14.28 1.44 -37.07
CA SER A 93 13.16 1.58 -38.00
C SER A 93 12.89 0.34 -38.84
N GLN A 94 13.80 -0.66 -38.80
CA GLN A 94 13.68 -1.92 -39.53
C GLN A 94 13.08 -3.05 -38.67
N PHE A 95 12.38 -2.71 -37.58
CA PHE A 95 11.84 -3.66 -36.60
C PHE A 95 10.90 -4.73 -37.17
N GLU A 96 10.30 -4.47 -38.34
CA GLU A 96 9.41 -5.43 -39.04
C GLU A 96 10.17 -6.55 -39.77
N ALA A 97 11.48 -6.42 -39.97
CA ALA A 97 12.27 -7.43 -40.67
C ALA A 97 12.39 -8.72 -39.83
N PRO A 98 12.24 -9.92 -40.43
CA PRO A 98 12.22 -11.18 -39.69
C PRO A 98 13.55 -11.50 -38.98
N ASP A 99 14.66 -10.98 -39.49
CA ASP A 99 16.00 -11.14 -38.95
C ASP A 99 16.44 -9.96 -38.06
N PHE A 100 15.55 -8.98 -37.82
CA PHE A 100 15.86 -7.72 -37.15
C PHE A 100 16.57 -7.93 -35.81
N LEU A 101 16.02 -8.77 -34.93
CA LEU A 101 16.59 -8.99 -33.60
C LEU A 101 17.95 -9.70 -33.67
N ALA A 102 18.17 -10.58 -34.66
CA ALA A 102 19.45 -11.23 -34.86
C ALA A 102 20.52 -10.23 -35.32
N ARG A 103 20.16 -9.30 -36.22
CA ARG A 103 21.03 -8.20 -36.64
C ARG A 103 21.30 -7.24 -35.48
N LEU A 104 20.28 -6.82 -34.75
CA LEU A 104 20.39 -5.91 -33.60
C LEU A 104 21.36 -6.43 -32.53
N ARG A 105 21.39 -7.75 -32.28
CA ARG A 105 22.36 -8.38 -31.36
C ARG A 105 23.81 -8.27 -31.81
N GLN A 106 24.07 -8.18 -33.12
CA GLN A 106 25.42 -8.08 -33.68
C GLN A 106 25.89 -6.63 -33.79
N GLU A 107 24.97 -5.67 -33.75
CA GLU A 107 25.27 -4.25 -33.88
C GLU A 107 25.87 -3.67 -32.59
N GLN A 108 27.10 -3.17 -32.66
CA GLN A 108 27.79 -2.57 -31.51
C GLN A 108 27.05 -1.34 -30.98
N LEU A 109 26.48 -0.55 -31.89
CA LEU A 109 25.73 0.66 -31.54
C LEU A 109 24.48 0.35 -30.70
N ALA A 110 23.85 -0.80 -30.93
CA ALA A 110 22.65 -1.22 -30.20
C ALA A 110 22.96 -1.76 -28.79
N GLN A 111 24.22 -2.12 -28.52
CA GLN A 111 24.70 -2.60 -27.22
C GLN A 111 25.27 -1.46 -26.36
N ARG A 112 25.45 -0.28 -26.94
CA ARG A 112 26.00 0.88 -26.24
C ARG A 112 24.96 1.43 -25.23
N PRO A 113 25.35 1.70 -23.98
CA PRO A 113 24.42 2.22 -22.96
C PRO A 113 23.87 3.60 -23.32
N LEU A 114 22.55 3.74 -23.29
CA LEU A 114 21.81 4.99 -23.50
C LEU A 114 21.37 5.60 -22.15
N CYS A 115 20.96 4.73 -21.23
CA CYS A 115 20.44 5.12 -19.93
C CYS A 115 20.88 4.12 -18.85
N LEU A 116 20.63 4.46 -17.60
CA LEU A 116 20.79 3.62 -16.42
C LEU A 116 19.42 3.41 -15.81
N LEU A 117 19.04 2.17 -15.56
CA LEU A 117 17.91 1.86 -14.71
C LEU A 117 18.43 1.68 -13.29
N VAL A 118 18.09 2.60 -12.40
CA VAL A 118 18.49 2.59 -11.00
C VAL A 118 17.29 2.18 -10.15
N ARG A 119 17.45 1.10 -9.37
CA ARG A 119 16.48 0.65 -8.37
C ARG A 119 17.02 0.93 -6.98
N GLY A 120 16.23 1.63 -6.19
CA GLY A 120 16.46 1.79 -4.76
C GLY A 120 15.47 0.98 -3.92
N ASP A 121 15.95 0.51 -2.77
CA ASP A 121 15.17 -0.27 -1.80
C ASP A 121 15.48 0.26 -0.40
N VAL A 122 14.47 0.85 0.25
CA VAL A 122 14.52 1.26 1.65
C VAL A 122 14.20 0.03 2.50
N ALA A 123 15.21 -0.47 3.21
CA ALA A 123 15.12 -1.67 4.01
C ALA A 123 14.98 -1.34 5.51
N GLY A 124 14.48 -2.32 6.28
CA GLY A 124 14.17 -2.15 7.71
C GLY A 124 12.76 -1.61 8.01
N ILE A 125 11.94 -1.35 6.97
CA ILE A 125 10.59 -0.77 7.05
C ILE A 125 9.73 -1.44 8.12
N GLN A 126 9.59 -2.76 8.12
CA GLN A 126 8.68 -3.46 9.04
C GLN A 126 9.15 -3.35 10.49
N GLY A 127 10.45 -3.56 10.72
CA GLY A 127 11.04 -3.44 12.06
C GLY A 127 10.84 -2.04 12.63
N TRP A 128 11.10 -1.01 11.83
CA TRP A 128 10.91 0.37 12.23
C TRP A 128 9.42 0.75 12.38
N LEU A 129 8.55 0.34 11.45
CA LEU A 129 7.13 0.71 11.45
C LEU A 129 6.41 0.21 12.70
N TYR A 130 6.68 -1.03 13.12
CA TYR A 130 5.96 -1.67 14.23
C TYR A 130 6.65 -1.55 15.59
N ARG A 131 7.89 -1.04 15.65
CA ARG A 131 8.58 -0.74 16.92
C ARG A 131 8.02 0.55 17.52
N ILE A 132 6.81 0.42 18.05
CA ILE A 132 6.11 1.45 18.81
C ILE A 132 5.93 0.89 20.21
N ALA A 133 6.70 1.45 21.13
CA ALA A 133 6.54 1.19 22.54
C ALA A 133 5.46 2.11 23.11
N ARG A 134 4.91 1.66 24.22
CA ARG A 134 3.92 2.41 25.00
C ARG A 134 4.63 2.93 26.22
N ALA A 135 4.73 4.26 26.35
CA ALA A 135 5.26 4.85 27.56
C ALA A 135 4.29 4.61 28.73
N GLU A 136 4.80 4.51 29.96
CA GLU A 136 3.96 4.40 31.15
C GLU A 136 3.01 5.60 31.25
N GLY A 137 1.72 5.34 31.47
CA GLY A 137 0.68 6.38 31.51
C GLY A 137 0.16 6.85 30.14
N GLU A 138 0.66 6.29 29.03
CA GLU A 138 0.22 6.71 27.70
C GLU A 138 -1.11 6.10 27.24
N GLU A 139 -2.02 6.95 26.76
CA GLU A 139 -3.31 6.57 26.17
C GLU A 139 -3.15 5.82 24.82
N HIS A 140 -4.01 4.82 24.60
CA HIS A 140 -4.03 4.02 23.36
C HIS A 140 -4.22 4.84 22.09
N ARG A 141 -5.01 5.91 22.20
CA ARG A 141 -5.32 6.83 21.10
C ARG A 141 -4.07 7.44 20.48
N ARG A 142 -3.03 7.70 21.28
CA ARG A 142 -1.76 8.27 20.81
C ARG A 142 -0.91 7.25 20.05
N THR A 143 -0.99 5.97 20.43
CA THR A 143 -0.26 4.89 19.77
C THR A 143 -0.77 4.64 18.35
N ALA A 144 -2.09 4.62 18.15
CA ALA A 144 -2.68 4.48 16.80
C ALA A 144 -2.27 5.63 15.88
N LYS A 145 -2.31 6.88 16.38
CA LYS A 145 -1.85 8.06 15.63
C LYS A 145 -0.39 7.91 15.18
N ARG A 146 0.51 7.50 16.08
CA ARG A 146 1.92 7.28 15.72
C ARG A 146 2.11 6.20 14.67
N LEU A 147 1.38 5.09 14.73
CA LEU A 147 1.47 4.04 13.71
C LEU A 147 1.15 4.60 12.31
N ARG A 148 0.10 5.43 12.18
CA ARG A 148 -0.20 6.10 10.91
C ARG A 148 0.92 7.03 10.47
N GLY A 149 1.36 7.88 11.39
CA GLY A 149 2.38 8.88 11.11
C GLY A 149 3.69 8.22 10.65
N ARG A 150 4.06 7.09 11.24
CA ARG A 150 5.21 6.27 10.82
C ARG A 150 5.02 5.71 9.41
N SER A 151 3.88 5.09 9.11
CA SER A 151 3.63 4.56 7.76
C SER A 151 3.70 5.65 6.71
N PHE A 152 3.03 6.79 6.94
CA PHE A 152 3.06 7.90 6.01
C PHE A 152 4.45 8.54 5.89
N PHE A 153 5.18 8.65 7.00
CA PHE A 153 6.56 9.13 6.97
C PHE A 153 7.47 8.26 6.08
N LEU A 154 7.28 6.93 6.04
CA LEU A 154 8.03 6.05 5.14
C LEU A 154 7.71 6.29 3.67
N VAL A 155 6.45 6.59 3.34
CA VAL A 155 6.05 7.00 1.98
C VAL A 155 6.79 8.28 1.61
N LEU A 156 6.77 9.29 2.49
CA LEU A 156 7.47 10.56 2.26
C LEU A 156 8.99 10.37 2.15
N LEU A 157 9.60 9.56 3.02
CA LEU A 157 11.04 9.30 2.97
C LEU A 157 11.45 8.62 1.66
N THR A 158 10.69 7.62 1.23
CA THR A 158 10.96 6.88 -0.02
C THR A 158 10.86 7.81 -1.23
N GLU A 159 9.81 8.63 -1.28
CA GLU A 159 9.64 9.61 -2.36
C GLU A 159 10.72 10.70 -2.30
N ALA A 160 11.10 11.18 -1.11
CA ALA A 160 12.15 12.18 -0.95
C ALA A 160 13.51 11.67 -1.49
N ILE A 161 13.88 10.42 -1.19
CA ILE A 161 15.11 9.79 -1.71
C ILE A 161 15.05 9.67 -3.23
N ALA A 162 13.92 9.19 -3.78
CA ALA A 162 13.76 9.02 -5.21
C ALA A 162 13.79 10.36 -5.97
N GLN A 163 13.15 11.39 -5.42
CA GLN A 163 13.17 12.75 -5.94
C GLN A 163 14.57 13.35 -5.87
N TRP A 164 15.28 13.17 -4.76
CA TRP A 164 16.66 13.62 -4.62
C TRP A 164 17.55 13.00 -5.71
N LEU A 165 17.49 11.68 -5.92
CA LEU A 165 18.28 10.99 -6.93
C LEU A 165 17.99 11.51 -8.35
N ARG A 166 16.71 11.68 -8.69
CA ARG A 166 16.26 12.26 -9.97
C ARG A 166 16.82 13.67 -10.17
N ARG A 167 16.74 14.52 -9.12
CA ARG A 167 17.16 15.93 -9.15
C ARG A 167 18.67 16.08 -9.26
N GLN A 168 19.46 15.22 -8.61
CA GLN A 168 20.92 15.20 -8.77
C GLN A 168 21.33 15.03 -10.24
N ALA A 169 20.59 14.19 -10.97
CA ALA A 169 20.77 13.99 -12.41
C ALA A 169 20.04 15.02 -13.30
N LYS A 170 19.36 16.02 -12.70
CA LYS A 170 18.56 17.05 -13.38
C LYS A 170 17.47 16.49 -14.31
N MET A 171 16.89 15.34 -13.95
CA MET A 171 15.89 14.66 -14.78
C MET A 171 14.46 15.13 -14.48
N PRO A 172 13.56 15.20 -15.48
CA PRO A 172 12.17 15.62 -15.29
C PRO A 172 11.34 14.56 -14.52
N PRO A 173 10.16 14.92 -13.98
CA PRO A 173 9.35 14.01 -13.15
C PRO A 173 8.99 12.65 -13.78
N CYS A 174 8.95 12.54 -15.11
CA CYS A 174 8.65 11.28 -15.78
C CYS A 174 9.73 10.21 -15.60
N ASN A 175 10.97 10.60 -15.27
CA ASN A 175 12.09 9.69 -15.04
C ASN A 175 11.97 8.88 -13.74
N LEU A 176 11.05 9.27 -12.83
CA LEU A 176 10.64 8.41 -11.73
C LEU A 176 9.60 7.41 -12.25
N LEU A 177 10.05 6.21 -12.62
CA LEU A 177 9.21 5.19 -13.24
C LEU A 177 8.23 4.59 -12.24
N PHE A 178 8.72 4.25 -11.06
CA PHE A 178 7.96 3.65 -9.95
C PHE A 178 8.47 4.18 -8.60
N CYS A 179 7.57 4.35 -7.62
CA CYS A 179 7.90 4.67 -6.24
C CYS A 179 6.77 4.19 -5.32
N GLY A 180 7.01 3.15 -4.53
CA GLY A 180 6.02 2.56 -3.63
C GLY A 180 6.58 1.41 -2.82
N GLY A 181 6.01 1.16 -1.63
CA GLY A 181 6.41 0.03 -0.78
C GLY A 181 7.88 0.04 -0.34
N GLY A 182 8.54 1.22 -0.32
CA GLY A 182 9.97 1.35 -0.03
C GLY A 182 10.88 1.12 -1.23
N VAL A 183 10.34 0.73 -2.39
CA VAL A 183 11.10 0.51 -3.62
C VAL A 183 10.83 1.63 -4.61
N PHE A 184 11.85 2.06 -5.34
CA PHE A 184 11.70 3.04 -6.41
C PHE A 184 12.60 2.71 -7.60
N ASP A 185 12.13 3.02 -8.80
CA ASP A 185 12.86 2.89 -10.06
C ASP A 185 13.01 4.26 -10.73
N VAL A 186 14.25 4.66 -10.99
CA VAL A 186 14.59 5.91 -11.66
C VAL A 186 15.40 5.61 -12.91
N LEU A 187 14.99 6.22 -14.04
CA LEU A 187 15.74 6.16 -15.28
C LEU A 187 16.66 7.38 -15.40
N LEU A 188 17.96 7.17 -15.49
CA LEU A 188 18.98 8.23 -15.57
C LEU A 188 19.78 8.18 -16.87
N PRO A 189 20.43 9.27 -17.29
CA PRO A 189 21.38 9.24 -18.41
C PRO A 189 22.57 8.32 -18.11
N ALA A 190 23.10 7.63 -19.12
CA ALA A 190 24.24 6.71 -18.95
C ALA A 190 25.48 7.37 -18.35
N THR A 191 25.64 8.68 -18.52
CA THR A 191 26.76 9.47 -18.00
C THR A 191 26.78 9.61 -16.48
N MET A 192 25.68 9.29 -15.78
CA MET A 192 25.60 9.42 -14.33
C MET A 192 26.21 8.23 -13.57
N GLU A 193 26.59 7.15 -14.26
CA GLU A 193 27.08 5.92 -13.62
C GLU A 193 28.25 6.16 -12.64
N PRO A 194 29.27 6.97 -12.94
CA PRO A 194 30.37 7.22 -12.02
C PRO A 194 29.97 7.94 -10.72
N SER A 195 28.85 8.67 -10.73
CA SER A 195 28.37 9.42 -9.57
C SER A 195 27.55 8.58 -8.59
N LEU A 196 26.96 7.47 -9.04
CA LEU A 196 26.05 6.63 -8.24
C LEU A 196 26.67 6.07 -6.95
N PRO A 197 27.93 5.56 -6.92
CA PRO A 197 28.53 5.10 -5.68
C PRO A 197 28.63 6.19 -4.60
N GLN A 198 29.00 7.41 -4.99
CA GLN A 198 29.08 8.54 -4.06
C GLN A 198 27.69 8.93 -3.57
N TRP A 199 26.69 8.92 -4.44
CA TRP A 199 25.31 9.22 -4.06
C TRP A 199 24.72 8.18 -3.09
N GLU A 200 25.00 6.90 -3.32
CA GLU A 200 24.62 5.81 -2.40
C GLU A 200 25.26 6.00 -1.02
N GLN A 201 26.55 6.35 -0.98
CA GLN A 201 27.27 6.62 0.27
C GLN A 201 26.65 7.81 1.01
N ASN A 202 26.43 8.94 0.33
CA ASN A 202 25.84 10.13 0.94
C ASN A 202 24.46 9.85 1.55
N LEU A 203 23.61 9.10 0.83
CA LEU A 203 22.30 8.70 1.34
C LEU A 203 22.45 7.79 2.56
N SER A 204 23.33 6.80 2.49
CA SER A 204 23.50 5.82 3.55
C SER A 204 24.03 6.46 4.85
N GLU A 205 24.99 7.38 4.76
CA GLU A 205 25.48 8.17 5.90
C GLU A 205 24.37 9.04 6.50
N GLY A 206 23.56 9.69 5.64
CA GLY A 206 22.43 10.51 6.06
C GLY A 206 21.35 9.70 6.81
N LEU A 207 20.98 8.53 6.28
CA LEU A 207 20.01 7.63 6.91
C LEU A 207 20.56 7.01 8.21
N LEU A 208 21.84 6.63 8.23
CA LEU A 208 22.47 6.09 9.43
C LEU A 208 22.44 7.11 10.58
N LYS A 209 22.79 8.36 10.30
CA LYS A 209 22.78 9.44 11.30
C LYS A 209 21.37 9.70 11.85
N GLU A 210 20.35 9.72 10.99
CA GLU A 210 18.98 10.02 11.39
C GLU A 210 18.28 8.85 12.08
N PHE A 211 18.45 7.62 11.57
CA PHE A 211 17.67 6.45 11.98
C PHE A 211 18.47 5.42 12.78
N GLN A 212 19.75 5.68 13.07
CA GLN A 212 20.60 4.82 13.91
C GLN A 212 20.66 3.36 13.40
N GLY A 213 20.56 3.18 12.07
CA GLY A 213 20.58 1.87 11.41
C GLY A 213 19.24 1.13 11.34
N ASP A 214 18.16 1.65 11.91
CA ASP A 214 16.83 1.05 11.78
C ASP A 214 16.32 1.06 10.32
N LEU A 215 16.67 2.12 9.59
CA LEU A 215 16.37 2.28 8.17
C LEU A 215 17.68 2.50 7.41
N HIS A 216 17.78 1.85 6.25
CA HIS A 216 18.91 1.99 5.34
C HIS A 216 18.43 1.86 3.89
N VAL A 217 19.24 2.30 2.94
CA VAL A 217 18.90 2.26 1.51
C VAL A 217 19.93 1.44 0.74
N HIS A 218 19.46 0.60 -0.18
CA HIS A 218 20.29 -0.09 -1.14
C HIS A 218 20.06 0.49 -2.52
N LEU A 219 21.12 0.86 -3.24
CA LEU A 219 21.02 1.24 -4.65
C LEU A 219 21.67 0.17 -5.52
N ALA A 220 20.93 -0.25 -6.55
CA ALA A 220 21.43 -1.09 -7.62
C ALA A 220 21.10 -0.45 -8.96
N TRP A 221 22.00 -0.58 -9.92
CA TRP A 221 21.79 -0.02 -11.25
C TRP A 221 22.33 -0.93 -12.33
N VAL A 222 21.74 -0.83 -13.52
CA VAL A 222 22.20 -1.53 -14.72
C VAL A 222 22.19 -0.57 -15.92
N PRO A 223 23.21 -0.63 -16.79
CA PRO A 223 23.18 0.06 -18.07
C PRO A 223 22.10 -0.55 -18.97
N VAL A 224 21.37 0.33 -19.64
CA VAL A 224 20.28 0.01 -20.57
C VAL A 224 20.72 0.43 -21.96
N ALA A 225 20.86 -0.53 -22.87
CA ALA A 225 21.14 -0.29 -24.28
C ALA A 225 19.86 -0.41 -25.13
N ALA A 226 19.94 -0.06 -26.42
CA ALA A 226 18.78 -0.19 -27.33
C ALA A 226 18.27 -1.64 -27.45
N LEU A 227 19.19 -2.62 -27.44
CA LEU A 227 18.87 -4.05 -27.46
C LEU A 227 18.04 -4.46 -26.23
N ASP A 228 18.32 -3.88 -25.06
CA ASP A 228 17.64 -4.25 -23.81
C ASP A 228 16.15 -3.94 -23.81
N PHE A 229 15.68 -3.00 -24.63
CA PHE A 229 14.25 -2.74 -24.79
C PHE A 229 13.49 -3.92 -25.43
N TYR A 230 14.19 -4.77 -26.19
CA TYR A 230 13.66 -6.01 -26.78
C TYR A 230 13.93 -7.24 -25.91
N GLU A 231 14.92 -7.17 -25.01
CA GLU A 231 15.32 -8.26 -24.11
C GLU A 231 15.10 -7.88 -22.63
N PHE A 232 14.04 -7.10 -22.36
CA PHE A 232 13.85 -6.42 -21.08
C PHE A 232 13.75 -7.37 -19.89
N GLY A 233 13.26 -8.60 -20.09
CA GLY A 233 13.23 -9.64 -19.06
C GLY A 233 14.64 -10.02 -18.56
N GLN A 234 15.65 -10.02 -19.43
CA GLN A 234 17.04 -10.25 -19.03
C GLN A 234 17.59 -9.06 -18.22
N LEU A 235 17.26 -7.84 -18.63
CA LEU A 235 17.64 -6.63 -17.90
C LEU A 235 17.07 -6.62 -16.47
N GLN A 236 15.80 -6.97 -16.29
CA GLN A 236 15.18 -7.08 -14.97
C GLN A 236 15.87 -8.13 -14.08
N ARG A 237 16.26 -9.29 -14.63
CA ARG A 237 17.03 -10.30 -13.88
C ARG A 237 18.40 -9.77 -13.45
N ARG A 238 19.10 -9.03 -14.31
CA ARG A 238 20.38 -8.39 -13.97
C ARG A 238 20.21 -7.37 -12.84
N LEU A 239 19.19 -6.53 -12.92
CA LEU A 239 18.87 -5.52 -11.90
C LEU A 239 18.52 -6.17 -10.55
N PHE A 240 17.65 -7.19 -10.57
CA PHE A 240 17.28 -7.93 -9.36
C PHE A 240 18.51 -8.60 -8.73
N ALA A 241 19.34 -9.28 -9.51
CA ALA A 241 20.56 -9.91 -9.01
C ALA A 241 21.56 -8.88 -8.45
N ALA A 242 21.65 -7.68 -9.03
CA ALA A 242 22.47 -6.60 -8.51
C ALA A 242 21.97 -6.10 -7.16
N LEU A 243 20.65 -5.93 -7.00
CA LEU A 243 20.02 -5.51 -5.75
C LEU A 243 20.19 -6.54 -4.63
N GLU A 244 19.96 -7.82 -4.90
CA GLU A 244 20.12 -8.88 -3.90
C GLU A 244 21.57 -9.01 -3.40
N ARG A 245 22.56 -8.82 -4.29
CA ARG A 245 23.98 -8.78 -3.89
C ARG A 245 24.28 -7.61 -2.93
N LYS A 246 23.60 -6.48 -3.09
CA LYS A 246 23.74 -5.31 -2.21
C LYS A 246 23.09 -5.56 -0.84
N LYS A 247 21.88 -6.14 -0.83
CA LYS A 247 21.17 -6.54 0.40
C LYS A 247 21.97 -7.49 1.28
N GLY A 248 22.79 -8.36 0.69
CA GLY A 248 23.69 -9.25 1.46
C GLY A 248 24.88 -8.57 2.15
N LYS A 249 25.10 -7.26 1.96
CA LYS A 249 26.33 -6.54 2.37
C LYS A 249 26.06 -5.28 3.21
N VAL A 250 24.95 -5.23 3.94
CA VAL A 250 24.37 -4.02 4.56
C VAL A 250 25.36 -3.14 5.33
N PHE A 251 26.22 -3.71 6.18
CA PHE A 251 27.10 -2.94 7.07
C PHE A 251 28.59 -3.08 6.80
N LEU A 252 28.98 -3.76 5.71
CA LEU A 252 30.40 -3.92 5.37
C LEU A 252 31.17 -2.59 5.28
N PRO A 253 30.61 -1.50 4.70
CA PRO A 253 31.31 -0.22 4.64
C PRO A 253 31.53 0.47 5.99
N TYR A 254 30.81 0.06 7.04
CA TYR A 254 30.79 0.71 8.35
C TYR A 254 31.51 -0.07 9.44
N LEU A 255 32.05 -1.26 9.11
CA LEU A 255 32.77 -2.09 10.09
C LEU A 255 33.95 -1.34 10.72
N ASP A 256 34.64 -0.51 9.96
CA ASP A 256 35.84 0.22 10.40
C ASP A 256 35.52 1.57 11.08
N CYS A 257 34.25 1.94 11.22
CA CYS A 257 33.84 3.21 11.84
C CYS A 257 33.60 3.04 13.36
N GLU A 258 34.65 3.20 14.18
CA GLU A 258 34.57 3.04 15.65
C GLU A 258 33.47 3.90 16.32
N GLU A 259 33.22 5.10 15.80
CA GLU A 259 32.21 6.04 16.32
C GLU A 259 30.78 5.47 16.25
N ILE A 260 30.49 4.58 15.30
CA ILE A 260 29.19 3.93 15.15
C ILE A 260 28.97 2.89 16.26
N TRP A 261 30.03 2.17 16.65
CA TRP A 261 29.92 1.02 17.55
C TRP A 261 29.81 1.43 19.02
N PHE A 262 30.36 2.58 19.40
CA PHE A 262 30.52 2.96 20.80
C PHE A 262 30.02 4.38 21.08
N THR A 263 28.75 4.67 20.72
CA THR A 263 28.09 5.90 21.12
C THR A 263 27.43 5.74 22.50
N LYS A 264 27.88 6.52 23.49
CA LYS A 264 27.20 6.60 24.78
C LYS A 264 25.94 7.47 24.65
N ALA A 265 24.78 6.87 24.90
CA ALA A 265 23.53 7.59 25.12
C ALA A 265 23.18 7.53 26.62
N GLU A 266 22.83 8.67 27.21
CA GLU A 266 22.38 8.70 28.61
C GLU A 266 21.06 7.94 28.78
N GLU A 267 20.10 8.21 27.89
CA GLU A 267 18.78 7.57 27.86
C GLU A 267 18.28 7.40 26.42
N ILE A 268 17.31 6.50 26.25
CA ILE A 268 16.64 6.20 24.97
C ILE A 268 15.15 6.52 25.10
N CYS A 269 14.56 7.07 24.04
CA CYS A 269 13.14 7.39 24.02
C CYS A 269 12.25 6.14 24.19
N ARG A 270 11.37 6.13 25.21
CA ARG A 270 10.45 5.01 25.54
C ARG A 270 9.30 4.79 24.54
N PHE A 271 9.21 5.62 23.50
CA PHE A 271 8.13 5.56 22.51
C PHE A 271 8.57 4.81 21.23
N CYS A 272 9.85 4.90 20.86
CA CYS A 272 10.44 4.18 19.73
C CYS A 272 11.50 3.16 20.14
N ASP A 273 11.99 3.21 21.38
CA ASP A 273 13.08 2.37 21.93
C ASP A 273 14.38 2.41 21.12
N THR A 274 14.60 3.47 20.32
CA THR A 274 15.77 3.56 19.42
C THR A 274 16.49 4.89 19.47
N THR A 275 15.75 6.00 19.49
CA THR A 275 16.35 7.34 19.43
C THR A 275 16.97 7.73 20.78
N PRO A 276 18.28 8.06 20.85
CA PRO A 276 18.88 8.67 22.03
C PRO A 276 18.14 9.97 22.40
N PHE A 277 17.65 10.06 23.63
CA PHE A 277 16.87 11.23 24.07
C PHE A 277 16.91 11.38 25.59
N SER A 278 17.35 12.54 26.06
CA SER A 278 17.55 12.85 27.49
C SER A 278 16.27 13.03 28.32
N SER A 279 15.09 12.91 27.70
CA SER A 279 13.79 13.02 28.37
C SER A 279 12.88 11.86 27.95
N PRO A 280 13.18 10.63 28.39
CA PRO A 280 12.61 9.39 27.85
C PRO A 280 11.09 9.28 28.03
N ASP A 281 10.53 9.99 29.01
CA ASP A 281 9.09 10.05 29.28
C ASP A 281 8.32 11.01 28.35
N GLN A 282 9.04 11.82 27.56
CA GLN A 282 8.46 12.63 26.49
C GLN A 282 8.76 11.99 25.13
N PRO A 283 7.86 12.15 24.15
CA PRO A 283 8.15 11.69 22.80
C PRO A 283 9.35 12.47 22.25
N CYS A 284 10.35 11.75 21.72
CA CYS A 284 11.44 12.40 20.99
C CYS A 284 10.88 13.21 19.80
N PRO A 285 11.66 14.16 19.22
CA PRO A 285 11.18 15.00 18.12
C PRO A 285 10.54 14.22 16.96
N GLN A 286 11.11 13.05 16.63
CA GLN A 286 10.59 12.17 15.60
C GLN A 286 9.24 11.53 15.98
N CYS A 287 9.12 11.01 17.21
CA CYS A 287 7.86 10.43 17.72
C CYS A 287 6.76 11.50 17.83
N ALA A 288 7.12 12.72 18.24
CA ALA A 288 6.21 13.86 18.30
C ALA A 288 5.73 14.27 16.90
N LEU A 289 6.64 14.34 15.92
CA LEU A 289 6.29 14.59 14.52
C LEU A 289 5.35 13.52 13.96
N GLN A 290 5.65 12.23 14.19
CA GLN A 290 4.79 11.12 13.78
C GLN A 290 3.40 11.20 14.42
N GLY A 291 3.31 11.58 15.70
CA GLY A 291 2.03 11.83 16.35
C GLY A 291 1.20 12.92 15.65
N ARG A 292 1.84 14.05 15.30
CA ARG A 292 1.20 15.16 14.57
C ARG A 292 0.79 14.77 13.16
N LEU A 293 1.64 14.08 12.41
CA LEU A 293 1.30 13.54 11.09
C LEU A 293 0.10 12.61 11.16
N GLY A 294 0.08 11.71 12.13
CA GLY A 294 -1.02 10.80 12.36
C GLY A 294 -2.34 11.52 12.65
N ASP A 295 -2.30 12.56 13.48
CA ASP A 295 -3.48 13.38 13.78
C ASP A 295 -4.01 14.11 12.54
N ALA A 296 -3.12 14.77 11.79
CA ALA A 296 -3.47 15.53 10.60
C ALA A 296 -4.09 14.64 9.50
N LEU A 297 -3.50 13.47 9.23
CA LEU A 297 -4.05 12.50 8.27
C LEU A 297 -5.48 12.05 8.57
N GLY A 298 -5.83 12.10 9.86
CA GLY A 298 -7.14 11.78 10.39
C GLY A 298 -8.20 12.85 10.22
N ARG A 299 -7.84 14.04 9.74
CA ARG A 299 -8.77 15.14 9.48
C ARG A 299 -8.66 15.51 8.01
N PRO A 300 -9.33 14.78 7.10
CA PRO A 300 -9.18 15.00 5.66
C PRO A 300 -9.52 16.44 5.24
N ASP A 301 -10.46 17.08 5.95
CA ASP A 301 -10.85 18.49 5.80
C ASP A 301 -9.72 19.48 6.14
N ARG A 302 -8.71 19.06 6.89
CA ARG A 302 -7.55 19.88 7.27
C ARG A 302 -6.23 19.39 6.64
N SER A 303 -6.30 18.37 5.80
CA SER A 303 -5.14 17.68 5.20
C SER A 303 -5.38 17.33 3.73
N GLU A 304 -5.97 18.28 3.02
CA GLU A 304 -6.36 18.12 1.61
C GLU A 304 -5.17 18.18 0.66
N PHE A 305 -4.09 18.86 1.06
CA PHE A 305 -2.93 19.11 0.23
C PHE A 305 -1.63 18.67 0.88
N LEU A 306 -0.79 18.00 0.08
CA LEU A 306 0.59 17.67 0.38
C LEU A 306 1.50 18.56 -0.46
N LEU A 307 2.27 19.43 0.18
CA LEU A 307 3.17 20.37 -0.48
C LEU A 307 4.60 19.90 -0.34
N TRP A 308 5.25 19.64 -1.47
CA TRP A 308 6.69 19.42 -1.52
C TRP A 308 7.38 20.72 -1.90
N ALA A 309 8.35 21.13 -1.07
CA ALA A 309 9.21 22.25 -1.35
C ALA A 309 10.66 21.79 -1.44
N PHE A 310 11.29 22.04 -2.58
CA PHE A 310 12.68 21.68 -2.86
C PHE A 310 13.55 22.94 -2.89
N ASP A 311 14.77 22.81 -2.37
CA ASP A 311 15.78 23.87 -2.35
C ASP A 311 15.24 25.14 -1.66
N GLU A 312 15.30 26.32 -2.30
CA GLU A 312 14.87 27.60 -1.74
C GLU A 312 13.34 27.69 -1.53
N ALA A 313 12.56 26.83 -2.18
CA ALA A 313 11.10 26.83 -2.00
C ALA A 313 10.70 26.48 -0.55
N GLN A 314 11.60 25.87 0.23
CA GLN A 314 11.36 25.50 1.62
C GLN A 314 11.02 26.69 2.52
N GLU A 315 11.55 27.89 2.21
CA GLU A 315 11.23 29.14 2.91
C GLU A 315 9.73 29.47 2.85
N ALA A 316 9.04 29.09 1.76
CA ALA A 316 7.61 29.32 1.61
C ALA A 316 6.77 28.55 2.66
N LEU A 317 7.30 27.43 3.18
CA LEU A 317 6.63 26.60 4.19
C LEU A 317 6.74 27.16 5.61
N GLU A 318 7.53 28.21 5.85
CA GLU A 318 7.74 28.77 7.19
C GLU A 318 6.47 29.39 7.77
N GLY A 319 5.70 30.14 6.96
CA GLY A 319 4.46 30.77 7.43
C GLY A 319 3.21 29.92 7.20
N ARG A 320 3.32 28.60 7.42
CA ARG A 320 2.19 27.66 7.52
C ARG A 320 1.50 27.77 8.88
N GLY A 321 0.36 27.13 9.06
CA GLY A 321 -0.28 27.03 10.38
C GLY A 321 0.59 26.24 11.37
N THR A 322 0.64 26.64 12.64
CA THR A 322 1.46 25.95 13.67
C THR A 322 1.06 24.49 13.89
N ASP A 323 -0.22 24.17 13.64
CA ASP A 323 -0.79 22.83 13.79
C ASP A 323 -0.61 21.96 12.53
N GLU A 324 -0.12 22.53 11.43
CA GLU A 324 0.13 21.81 10.18
C GLU A 324 1.50 21.12 10.22
N PRO A 325 1.56 19.78 10.12
CA PRO A 325 2.81 19.07 10.27
C PRO A 325 3.74 19.32 9.07
N LEU A 326 5.02 19.50 9.39
CA LEU A 326 6.12 19.64 8.45
C LEU A 326 7.14 18.54 8.69
N VAL A 327 7.50 17.85 7.61
CA VAL A 327 8.60 16.88 7.58
C VAL A 327 9.74 17.51 6.80
N ALA A 328 10.87 17.77 7.47
CA ALA A 328 12.07 18.26 6.82
C ALA A 328 13.02 17.08 6.55
N PHE A 329 13.62 17.06 5.36
CA PHE A 329 14.70 16.16 4.99
C PHE A 329 15.93 16.98 4.59
N PRO A 330 16.69 17.54 5.57
CA PRO A 330 17.80 18.46 5.27
C PRO A 330 18.86 17.85 4.35
N ASN A 331 19.22 16.58 4.58
CA ASN A 331 20.20 15.85 3.75
C ASN A 331 19.72 15.63 2.31
N LEU A 332 18.42 15.75 2.05
CA LEU A 332 17.79 15.58 0.75
C LEU A 332 17.36 16.91 0.12
N GLY A 333 17.61 18.05 0.79
CA GLY A 333 17.28 19.39 0.28
C GLY A 333 15.79 19.63 0.05
N CYS A 334 14.92 18.97 0.84
CA CYS A 334 13.48 19.14 0.68
C CYS A 334 12.72 19.10 2.01
N SER A 335 11.54 19.69 1.98
CA SER A 335 10.59 19.69 3.08
C SER A 335 9.17 19.46 2.56
N VAL A 336 8.35 18.80 3.37
CA VAL A 336 6.98 18.41 3.00
C VAL A 336 6.00 18.87 4.07
N ALA A 337 4.96 19.58 3.66
CA ALA A 337 3.89 20.04 4.56
C ALA A 337 2.55 19.38 4.19
N LEU A 338 1.78 18.99 5.20
CA LEU A 338 0.39 18.56 5.03
C LEU A 338 -0.52 19.67 5.54
N VAL A 339 -1.33 20.26 4.66
CA VAL A 339 -2.02 21.52 4.94
C VAL A 339 -3.47 21.50 4.42
N ALA A 340 -4.27 22.41 4.95
CA ALA A 340 -5.62 22.68 4.44
C ALA A 340 -5.58 23.51 3.14
N GLU A 341 -6.69 23.56 2.40
CA GLU A 341 -6.78 24.31 1.13
C GLU A 341 -6.36 25.79 1.27
N GLY A 342 -6.84 26.49 2.32
CA GLY A 342 -6.53 27.91 2.53
C GLY A 342 -5.04 28.17 2.79
N SER A 343 -4.38 27.30 3.55
CA SER A 343 -2.94 27.38 3.80
C SER A 343 -2.13 27.09 2.54
N ALA A 344 -2.56 26.11 1.73
CA ALA A 344 -1.93 25.83 0.44
C ALA A 344 -1.96 27.06 -0.48
N GLN A 345 -3.11 27.76 -0.57
CA GLN A 345 -3.23 29.01 -1.33
C GLN A 345 -2.25 30.08 -0.83
N ALA A 346 -2.18 30.29 0.48
CA ALA A 346 -1.31 31.30 1.08
C ALA A 346 0.19 31.00 0.84
N ILE A 347 0.60 29.74 0.93
CA ILE A 347 1.98 29.31 0.66
C ILE A 347 2.33 29.56 -0.80
N VAL A 348 1.45 29.17 -1.74
CA VAL A 348 1.63 29.39 -3.18
C VAL A 348 1.77 30.89 -3.49
N GLN A 349 0.95 31.74 -2.88
CA GLN A 349 1.01 33.20 -3.08
C GLN A 349 2.31 33.81 -2.54
N ARG A 350 2.80 33.33 -1.38
CA ARG A 350 4.03 33.83 -0.76
C ARG A 350 5.29 33.39 -1.51
N TRP A 351 5.29 32.18 -2.06
CA TRP A 351 6.44 31.61 -2.75
C TRP A 351 6.98 32.57 -3.82
N GLU A 352 8.28 32.83 -3.82
CA GLU A 352 8.90 33.81 -4.72
C GLU A 352 9.18 33.26 -6.13
N GLY A 353 8.98 31.96 -6.37
CA GLY A 353 9.34 31.30 -7.63
C GLY A 353 10.76 30.72 -7.68
N LYS A 354 11.49 30.72 -6.55
CA LYS A 354 12.82 30.09 -6.42
C LYS A 354 12.71 28.65 -5.91
N GLY A 355 13.58 27.76 -6.35
CA GLY A 355 13.45 26.32 -6.09
C GLY A 355 12.26 25.70 -6.85
N GLU A 356 11.73 24.59 -6.35
CA GLU A 356 10.55 23.92 -6.93
C GLU A 356 9.50 23.66 -5.85
N LEU A 357 8.26 24.09 -6.12
CA LEU A 357 7.09 23.84 -5.28
C LEU A 357 6.12 22.91 -6.01
N VAL A 358 5.77 21.78 -5.37
CA VAL A 358 4.77 20.82 -5.88
C VAL A 358 3.59 20.76 -4.93
N VAL A 359 2.39 20.91 -5.48
CA VAL A 359 1.14 20.81 -4.74
C VAL A 359 0.40 19.55 -5.16
N ALA A 360 0.22 18.61 -4.24
CA ALA A 360 -0.49 17.36 -4.51
C ALA A 360 -1.80 17.31 -3.75
N LYS A 361 -2.92 17.19 -4.47
CA LYS A 361 -4.25 17.09 -3.85
C LYS A 361 -4.59 15.65 -3.48
N ARG A 362 -5.10 15.43 -2.27
CA ARG A 362 -5.43 14.10 -1.74
C ARG A 362 -6.64 13.50 -2.46
N ASN A 363 -6.44 12.39 -3.19
CA ASN A 363 -7.49 11.53 -3.75
C ASN A 363 -8.59 12.24 -4.60
N ASP A 364 -8.28 13.36 -5.28
CA ASP A 364 -9.26 14.14 -6.07
C ASP A 364 -8.88 14.22 -7.56
N LEU A 365 -9.64 13.52 -8.41
CA LEU A 365 -9.43 13.51 -9.86
C LEU A 365 -9.95 14.75 -10.59
N GLN A 366 -10.85 15.52 -9.98
CA GLN A 366 -11.59 16.58 -10.64
C GLN A 366 -11.00 17.96 -10.38
N ASN A 367 -10.57 18.20 -9.13
CA ASN A 367 -10.16 19.52 -8.68
C ASN A 367 -8.71 19.55 -8.16
N TRP A 368 -7.85 18.60 -8.54
CA TRP A 368 -6.42 18.59 -8.17
C TRP A 368 -5.65 19.84 -8.61
N TRP A 369 -6.14 20.51 -9.64
CA TRP A 369 -5.57 21.74 -10.18
C TRP A 369 -6.11 23.02 -9.52
N ARG A 370 -7.16 22.93 -8.69
CA ARG A 370 -7.69 24.06 -7.89
C ARG A 370 -7.16 23.93 -6.47
N PRO A 371 -6.81 25.02 -5.77
CA PRO A 371 -6.98 26.45 -6.07
C PRO A 371 -5.66 27.14 -6.41
N LEU A 372 -4.87 26.56 -7.29
CA LEU A 372 -3.53 27.05 -7.59
C LEU A 372 -3.66 28.42 -8.27
N ALA A 373 -3.49 29.48 -7.49
CA ALA A 373 -3.36 30.85 -7.95
C ALA A 373 -2.03 30.97 -8.70
N TRP A 374 -2.01 30.40 -9.90
CA TRP A 374 -0.86 30.30 -10.76
C TRP A 374 -0.54 31.67 -11.33
N ASP A 375 0.48 32.28 -10.76
CA ASP A 375 1.23 33.33 -11.42
C ASP A 375 2.12 32.69 -12.48
N GLY A 376 1.98 33.09 -13.74
CA GLY A 376 2.80 32.57 -14.85
C GLY A 376 4.30 32.82 -14.68
N GLN A 377 4.68 33.74 -13.77
CA GLN A 377 6.07 33.96 -13.36
C GLN A 377 6.56 32.94 -12.31
N LYS A 378 5.64 32.19 -11.68
CA LYS A 378 5.89 31.23 -10.59
C LYS A 378 5.19 29.90 -10.91
N PRO A 379 5.74 29.10 -11.84
CA PRO A 379 5.11 27.86 -12.29
C PRO A 379 5.13 26.77 -11.20
N VAL A 380 4.10 26.74 -10.34
CA VAL A 380 3.90 25.71 -9.32
C VAL A 380 3.59 24.36 -9.97
N GLN A 381 4.27 23.28 -9.61
CA GLN A 381 3.92 21.94 -10.10
C GLN A 381 2.65 21.44 -9.38
N ALA A 382 1.80 20.66 -10.05
CA ALA A 382 0.59 20.11 -9.43
C ALA A 382 0.34 18.66 -9.79
N THR A 383 -0.17 17.89 -8.83
CA THR A 383 -0.49 16.47 -9.04
C THR A 383 -1.56 15.96 -8.07
N ILE A 384 -1.84 14.67 -8.12
CA ILE A 384 -2.71 13.95 -7.19
C ILE A 384 -1.83 13.12 -6.26
N TRP A 385 -2.08 13.22 -4.97
CA TRP A 385 -1.54 12.31 -3.97
C TRP A 385 -2.58 11.23 -3.66
N TRP A 386 -2.27 10.00 -4.05
CA TRP A 386 -3.09 8.83 -3.75
C TRP A 386 -2.79 8.33 -2.34
N ALA A 387 -3.55 8.81 -1.37
CA ALA A 387 -3.40 8.41 0.02
C ALA A 387 -4.12 7.09 0.28
N ALA A 388 -3.35 6.02 0.41
CA ALA A 388 -3.81 4.68 0.78
C ALA A 388 -4.04 4.50 2.30
N SER A 389 -3.84 5.55 3.09
CA SER A 389 -4.09 5.57 4.54
C SER A 389 -5.42 6.27 4.83
N ASP A 390 -6.31 5.54 5.49
CA ASP A 390 -7.59 6.05 5.98
C ASP A 390 -7.94 5.42 7.32
N ALA A 391 -8.79 6.09 8.10
CA ALA A 391 -9.21 5.63 9.40
C ALA A 391 -10.67 5.96 9.70
N PRO A 392 -11.32 5.18 10.58
CA PRO A 392 -12.70 5.43 10.98
C PRO A 392 -12.83 6.79 11.66
N LEU A 393 -13.75 7.61 11.15
CA LEU A 393 -14.17 8.88 11.75
C LEU A 393 -15.57 8.75 12.30
N ALA A 394 -15.78 9.28 13.49
CA ALA A 394 -17.09 9.38 14.11
C ALA A 394 -17.92 10.46 13.39
N ASN A 395 -19.12 10.09 12.94
CA ASN A 395 -20.08 11.02 12.33
C ASN A 395 -21.04 11.61 13.37
N LYS A 396 -21.08 11.02 14.57
CA LYS A 396 -21.94 11.42 15.69
C LYS A 396 -21.25 11.16 17.01
N GLU A 397 -21.77 11.74 18.08
CA GLU A 397 -21.26 11.46 19.42
C GLU A 397 -21.49 9.99 19.79
N TRP A 398 -20.46 9.37 20.36
CA TRP A 398 -20.53 7.99 20.80
C TRP A 398 -19.63 7.74 22.00
N ARG A 399 -20.08 6.87 22.89
CA ARG A 399 -19.26 6.33 23.98
C ARG A 399 -19.11 4.85 23.75
N ALA A 400 -17.89 4.43 23.47
CA ALA A 400 -17.58 3.02 23.31
C ALA A 400 -17.82 2.28 24.64
N PRO A 401 -18.54 1.14 24.64
CA PRO A 401 -18.74 0.32 25.84
C PRO A 401 -17.43 -0.17 26.46
N THR A 402 -16.38 -0.28 25.65
CA THR A 402 -15.05 -0.77 26.04
C THR A 402 -14.28 0.19 26.96
N LYS A 403 -14.71 1.45 27.10
CA LYS A 403 -14.03 2.46 27.91
C LYS A 403 -14.73 2.70 29.26
N PRO A 404 -13.98 2.91 30.37
CA PRO A 404 -14.55 3.14 31.70
C PRO A 404 -15.53 4.33 31.76
N ALA A 405 -16.60 4.21 32.55
CA ALA A 405 -17.65 5.24 32.68
C ALA A 405 -17.12 6.61 33.15
N HIS A 406 -16.06 6.62 33.96
CA HIS A 406 -15.47 7.83 34.54
C HIS A 406 -14.39 8.49 33.68
N ASP A 407 -14.03 7.89 32.54
CA ASP A 407 -13.03 8.46 31.64
C ASP A 407 -13.65 9.60 30.80
N PRO A 408 -13.18 10.85 30.94
CA PRO A 408 -13.69 11.99 30.17
C PRO A 408 -13.36 11.89 28.67
N GLU A 409 -12.30 11.16 28.28
CA GLU A 409 -11.93 10.93 26.87
C GLU A 409 -12.68 9.76 26.22
N ALA A 410 -13.59 9.10 26.95
CA ALA A 410 -14.38 8.00 26.41
C ALA A 410 -15.56 8.44 25.54
N ARG A 411 -15.78 9.76 25.39
CA ARG A 411 -16.75 10.32 24.45
C ARG A 411 -16.02 10.73 23.17
N LEU A 412 -16.42 10.14 22.06
CA LEU A 412 -16.07 10.55 20.71
C LEU A 412 -16.98 11.68 20.25
N HIS A 413 -16.41 12.69 19.61
CA HIS A 413 -17.14 13.75 18.94
C HIS A 413 -17.12 13.60 17.40
N PRO A 414 -18.08 14.22 16.68
CA PRO A 414 -18.06 14.22 15.22
C PRO A 414 -16.73 14.74 14.65
N GLY A 415 -16.19 14.04 13.64
CA GLY A 415 -14.89 14.32 13.03
C GLY A 415 -13.69 13.78 13.82
N GLU A 416 -13.89 13.21 15.01
CA GLU A 416 -12.82 12.51 15.72
C GLU A 416 -12.62 11.10 15.19
N MET A 417 -11.36 10.67 15.20
CA MET A 417 -11.01 9.31 14.84
C MET A 417 -11.25 8.33 15.97
N LEU A 418 -11.62 7.12 15.56
CA LEU A 418 -11.68 5.97 16.43
C LEU A 418 -10.27 5.38 16.66
N ASP A 419 -9.96 5.05 17.91
CA ASP A 419 -8.82 4.27 18.35
C ASP A 419 -9.10 2.75 18.31
N PHE A 420 -8.13 1.93 18.73
CA PHE A 420 -8.27 0.47 18.70
C PHE A 420 -9.36 -0.08 19.64
N GLU A 421 -9.64 0.58 20.77
CA GLU A 421 -10.71 0.17 21.68
C GLU A 421 -12.08 0.48 21.08
N GLU A 422 -12.20 1.63 20.41
CA GLU A 422 -13.43 2.07 19.75
C GLU A 422 -13.72 1.26 18.47
N ILE A 423 -12.68 0.92 17.68
CA ILE A 423 -12.80 0.02 16.53
C ILE A 423 -13.23 -1.38 16.99
N ALA A 424 -12.61 -1.91 18.06
CA ALA A 424 -12.97 -3.23 18.59
C ALA A 424 -14.45 -3.27 19.04
N ALA A 425 -14.95 -2.19 19.63
CA ALA A 425 -16.34 -2.04 20.07
C ALA A 425 -17.38 -1.95 18.94
N LEU A 426 -16.96 -1.81 17.68
CA LEU A 426 -17.87 -1.95 16.54
C LEU A 426 -18.20 -3.42 16.24
N SER A 427 -17.45 -4.36 16.80
CA SER A 427 -17.56 -5.79 16.50
C SER A 427 -18.91 -6.39 16.91
N GLN A 428 -19.29 -7.47 16.24
CA GLN A 428 -20.38 -8.33 16.72
C GLN A 428 -19.84 -9.31 17.77
N GLY A 429 -20.53 -9.42 18.90
CA GLY A 429 -20.14 -10.30 20.01
C GLY A 429 -18.93 -9.76 20.76
N ASP A 430 -17.81 -10.49 20.75
CA ASP A 430 -16.58 -10.08 21.43
C ASP A 430 -15.94 -8.80 20.86
N ASP A 431 -15.54 -7.88 21.73
CA ASP A 431 -14.81 -6.64 21.41
C ASP A 431 -13.34 -6.94 21.02
N LEU A 432 -13.13 -7.47 19.83
CA LEU A 432 -11.80 -7.82 19.30
C LEU A 432 -11.44 -7.01 18.07
N LEU A 433 -10.15 -6.71 17.95
CA LEU A 433 -9.57 -6.13 16.76
C LEU A 433 -9.11 -7.25 15.81
N GLY A 434 -9.62 -7.25 14.59
CA GLY A 434 -9.11 -8.07 13.50
C GLY A 434 -7.95 -7.37 12.79
N VAL A 435 -6.81 -8.05 12.73
CA VAL A 435 -5.61 -7.63 12.02
C VAL A 435 -5.48 -8.48 10.77
N LEU A 436 -5.72 -7.87 9.61
CA LEU A 436 -5.59 -8.50 8.30
C LEU A 436 -4.28 -8.06 7.65
N ARG A 437 -3.51 -9.03 7.18
CA ARG A 437 -2.38 -8.81 6.28
C ARG A 437 -2.59 -9.60 5.00
N MET A 438 -2.38 -8.99 3.85
CA MET A 438 -2.48 -9.65 2.55
C MET A 438 -1.31 -9.29 1.66
N ASP A 439 -0.99 -10.17 0.71
CA ASP A 439 0.16 -10.03 -0.17
C ASP A 439 -0.09 -10.77 -1.51
N VAL A 440 0.27 -10.12 -2.62
CA VAL A 440 0.11 -10.70 -3.96
C VAL A 440 1.12 -11.81 -4.20
N ASP A 441 0.60 -12.97 -4.57
CA ASP A 441 1.39 -14.17 -4.73
C ASP A 441 2.34 -14.07 -5.93
N SER A 442 3.64 -14.26 -5.67
CA SER A 442 4.69 -14.38 -6.69
C SER A 442 4.83 -13.15 -7.60
N LEU A 443 4.47 -11.95 -7.14
CA LEU A 443 4.45 -10.76 -8.01
C LEU A 443 5.81 -10.46 -8.65
N GLY A 444 6.92 -10.64 -7.91
CA GLY A 444 8.27 -10.49 -8.48
C GLY A 444 8.54 -11.44 -9.65
N ALA A 445 8.04 -12.69 -9.59
CA ALA A 445 8.16 -13.65 -10.69
C ALA A 445 7.24 -13.28 -11.86
N VAL A 446 6.03 -12.76 -11.58
CA VAL A 446 5.12 -12.25 -12.61
C VAL A 446 5.77 -11.10 -13.38
N PHE A 447 6.39 -10.16 -12.68
CA PHE A 447 7.10 -9.05 -13.33
C PHE A 447 8.32 -9.50 -14.14
N ALA A 448 9.03 -10.53 -13.68
CA ALA A 448 10.25 -11.01 -14.34
C ALA A 448 9.99 -11.96 -15.53
N LEU A 449 8.94 -12.78 -15.46
CA LEU A 449 8.71 -13.91 -16.38
C LEU A 449 7.28 -13.97 -16.94
N GLY A 450 6.32 -13.30 -16.30
CA GLY A 450 4.90 -13.40 -16.63
C GLY A 450 4.41 -12.47 -17.73
N VAL A 451 5.27 -11.58 -18.24
CA VAL A 451 4.95 -10.63 -19.31
C VAL A 451 5.67 -11.04 -20.59
N ASP A 452 4.92 -11.38 -21.63
CA ASP A 452 5.45 -11.79 -22.94
C ASP A 452 4.75 -11.04 -24.10
N PRO A 453 5.49 -10.36 -24.99
CA PRO A 453 6.93 -10.06 -24.87
C PRO A 453 7.20 -9.06 -23.73
N PRO A 454 8.32 -9.22 -23.00
CA PRO A 454 8.68 -8.30 -21.92
C PRO A 454 9.03 -6.94 -22.51
N SER A 455 8.41 -5.88 -21.99
CA SER A 455 8.74 -4.50 -22.35
C SER A 455 8.64 -3.59 -21.14
N PRO A 456 9.41 -2.51 -21.07
CA PRO A 456 9.32 -1.54 -19.97
C PRO A 456 7.93 -0.92 -19.88
N SER A 457 7.25 -0.69 -21.01
CA SER A 457 5.89 -0.14 -21.03
C SER A 457 4.86 -1.08 -20.41
N ARG A 458 4.94 -2.39 -20.70
CA ARG A 458 4.04 -3.38 -20.08
C ARG A 458 4.30 -3.54 -18.59
N LEU A 459 5.58 -3.47 -18.18
CA LEU A 459 5.94 -3.53 -16.77
C LEU A 459 5.40 -2.32 -16.01
N ALA A 460 5.58 -1.12 -16.57
CA ALA A 460 5.04 0.12 -16.01
C ALA A 460 3.51 0.09 -15.94
N GLU A 461 2.83 -0.40 -16.99
CA GLU A 461 1.38 -0.58 -16.98
C GLU A 461 0.93 -1.52 -15.87
N LEU A 462 1.52 -2.72 -15.78
CA LEU A 462 1.15 -3.70 -14.75
C LEU A 462 1.38 -3.15 -13.34
N SER A 463 2.53 -2.51 -13.10
CA SER A 463 2.86 -1.89 -11.83
C SER A 463 1.87 -0.76 -11.46
N GLY A 464 1.59 0.16 -12.38
CA GLY A 464 0.65 1.25 -12.16
C GLY A 464 -0.79 0.76 -11.93
N ARG A 465 -1.20 -0.34 -12.56
CA ARG A 465 -2.51 -0.98 -12.32
C ARG A 465 -2.59 -1.60 -10.93
N MET A 466 -1.53 -2.24 -10.45
CA MET A 466 -1.47 -2.78 -9.09
C MET A 466 -1.56 -1.66 -8.05
N ASP A 467 -0.77 -0.60 -8.21
CA ASP A 467 -0.83 0.56 -7.33
C ASP A 467 -2.24 1.18 -7.32
N THR A 468 -2.89 1.33 -8.48
CA THR A 468 -4.27 1.83 -8.56
C THR A 468 -5.26 0.97 -7.75
N PHE A 469 -5.09 -0.35 -7.74
CA PHE A 469 -5.95 -1.26 -6.97
C PHE A 469 -5.77 -1.05 -5.46
N PHE A 470 -4.53 -1.04 -4.96
CA PHE A 470 -4.24 -0.95 -3.53
C PHE A 470 -4.41 0.46 -2.97
N SER A 471 -3.97 1.48 -3.70
CA SER A 471 -4.01 2.88 -3.27
C SER A 471 -5.37 3.53 -3.51
N GLY A 472 -6.11 3.13 -4.55
CA GLY A 472 -7.40 3.70 -4.93
C GLY A 472 -8.61 2.82 -4.56
N TRP A 473 -8.66 1.59 -5.05
CA TRP A 473 -9.86 0.73 -4.94
C TRP A 473 -10.07 0.17 -3.52
N LEU A 474 -9.01 -0.19 -2.81
CA LEU A 474 -9.10 -0.80 -1.47
C LEU A 474 -9.88 0.07 -0.48
N LEU A 475 -9.67 1.39 -0.51
CA LEU A 475 -10.41 2.35 0.31
C LEU A 475 -11.91 2.32 -0.01
N GLN A 476 -12.26 2.32 -1.29
CA GLN A 476 -13.66 2.20 -1.72
C GLN A 476 -14.27 0.88 -1.27
N ARG A 477 -13.49 -0.21 -1.31
CA ARG A 477 -13.94 -1.52 -0.83
C ARG A 477 -14.32 -1.51 0.64
N CYS A 478 -13.49 -0.89 1.48
CA CYS A 478 -13.71 -0.73 2.92
C CYS A 478 -15.00 0.05 3.20
N ARG A 479 -15.21 1.17 2.50
CA ARG A 479 -16.44 1.99 2.60
C ARG A 479 -17.68 1.23 2.15
N LEU A 480 -17.61 0.51 1.04
CA LEU A 480 -18.74 -0.26 0.52
C LEU A 480 -19.16 -1.36 1.51
N LEU A 481 -18.20 -2.08 2.11
CA LEU A 481 -18.51 -3.09 3.13
C LEU A 481 -19.11 -2.45 4.39
N SER A 482 -18.54 -1.34 4.86
CA SER A 482 -19.06 -0.58 6.00
C SER A 482 -20.50 -0.12 5.77
N LYS A 483 -20.83 0.35 4.56
CA LYS A 483 -22.18 0.74 4.16
C LYS A 483 -23.17 -0.44 4.16
N CYS A 484 -22.75 -1.63 3.70
CA CYS A 484 -23.61 -2.82 3.75
C CYS A 484 -23.91 -3.21 5.21
N TRP A 485 -22.86 -3.30 6.04
CA TRP A 485 -23.00 -3.60 7.46
C TRP A 485 -23.93 -2.61 8.18
N GLN A 486 -23.79 -1.30 7.93
CA GLN A 486 -24.67 -0.30 8.54
C GLN A 486 -26.15 -0.43 8.16
N LYS A 487 -26.46 -0.93 6.96
CA LYS A 487 -27.84 -1.17 6.55
C LYS A 487 -28.47 -2.34 7.29
N GLU A 488 -27.66 -3.34 7.62
CA GLU A 488 -28.08 -4.55 8.34
C GLU A 488 -28.25 -4.33 9.84
N LEU A 489 -27.61 -3.31 10.42
CA LEU A 489 -27.80 -2.95 11.82
C LEU A 489 -29.25 -2.51 12.12
N PRO A 490 -29.84 -2.94 13.25
CA PRO A 490 -31.13 -2.42 13.74
C PRO A 490 -31.10 -0.90 13.93
N GLU A 491 -32.24 -0.22 13.78
CA GLU A 491 -32.34 1.24 13.99
C GLU A 491 -31.94 1.69 15.41
N GLU A 492 -32.15 0.81 16.40
CA GLU A 492 -31.82 1.05 17.81
C GLU A 492 -30.31 0.90 18.10
N ASP A 493 -29.56 0.30 17.18
CA ASP A 493 -28.13 0.07 17.36
C ASP A 493 -27.36 1.39 17.27
N LYS A 494 -26.71 1.76 18.38
CA LYS A 494 -25.95 3.01 18.49
C LYS A 494 -24.81 3.11 17.47
N ARG A 495 -24.32 1.99 16.93
CA ARG A 495 -23.27 1.94 15.90
C ARG A 495 -23.79 2.36 14.51
N LYS A 496 -25.10 2.30 14.28
CA LYS A 496 -25.70 2.64 12.97
C LYS A 496 -25.44 4.11 12.61
N GLY A 497 -24.89 4.37 11.43
CA GLY A 497 -24.52 5.72 11.00
C GLY A 497 -23.34 6.34 11.76
N LEU A 498 -22.60 5.56 12.56
CA LEU A 498 -21.47 6.07 13.34
C LEU A 498 -20.24 6.38 12.49
N VAL A 499 -19.92 5.54 11.49
CA VAL A 499 -18.68 5.65 10.68
C VAL A 499 -18.93 5.38 9.20
N ASP A 500 -18.38 6.15 8.27
CA ASP A 500 -18.49 5.80 6.84
C ASP A 500 -17.54 4.68 6.41
N ASN A 501 -16.49 4.46 7.20
CA ASN A 501 -15.49 3.42 7.05
C ASN A 501 -15.20 2.84 8.44
N ALA A 502 -15.38 1.54 8.64
CA ALA A 502 -15.09 0.85 9.89
C ALA A 502 -13.61 0.40 10.00
N PHE A 503 -12.83 0.57 8.94
CA PHE A 503 -11.49 -0.01 8.81
C PHE A 503 -10.41 1.06 8.88
N TYR A 504 -9.35 0.73 9.60
CA TYR A 504 -8.11 1.48 9.65
C TYR A 504 -7.12 0.85 8.68
N LEU A 505 -6.80 1.54 7.59
CA LEU A 505 -5.77 1.11 6.64
C LEU A 505 -4.42 1.62 7.15
N VAL A 506 -3.58 0.70 7.63
CA VAL A 506 -2.24 1.04 8.15
C VAL A 506 -1.33 1.41 6.99
N TYR A 507 -1.25 0.53 6.00
CA TYR A 507 -0.61 0.77 4.70
C TYR A 507 -1.25 -0.15 3.66
N ALA A 508 -1.18 0.29 2.41
CA ALA A 508 -1.47 -0.50 1.23
C ALA A 508 -0.62 0.09 0.10
N GLY A 509 0.39 -0.64 -0.37
CA GLY A 509 1.31 -0.10 -1.36
C GLY A 509 2.12 -1.19 -2.03
N GLY A 510 2.22 -1.12 -3.37
CA GLY A 510 2.85 -2.16 -4.16
C GLY A 510 2.01 -3.44 -4.17
N ASP A 511 2.37 -4.41 -3.34
CA ASP A 511 1.83 -5.76 -3.30
C ASP A 511 1.33 -6.22 -1.94
N ASP A 512 1.64 -5.48 -0.86
CA ASP A 512 1.26 -5.81 0.50
C ASP A 512 0.34 -4.77 1.14
N LEU A 513 -0.50 -5.24 2.07
CA LEU A 513 -1.40 -4.38 2.85
C LEU A 513 -1.57 -4.88 4.28
N MET A 514 -1.83 -3.94 5.18
CA MET A 514 -2.30 -4.22 6.53
C MET A 514 -3.51 -3.36 6.88
N VAL A 515 -4.59 -4.04 7.29
CA VAL A 515 -5.85 -3.41 7.67
C VAL A 515 -6.25 -3.88 9.06
N LEU A 516 -6.65 -2.93 9.90
CA LEU A 516 -7.22 -3.17 11.22
C LEU A 516 -8.72 -2.84 11.16
N GLY A 517 -9.54 -3.63 11.85
CA GLY A 517 -10.97 -3.41 11.87
C GLY A 517 -11.70 -4.30 12.87
N PRO A 518 -13.03 -4.21 12.95
CA PRO A 518 -13.84 -5.08 13.79
C PRO A 518 -13.67 -6.53 13.32
N TRP A 519 -13.42 -7.47 14.25
CA TRP A 519 -12.93 -8.80 13.88
C TRP A 519 -13.83 -9.53 12.85
N ASN A 520 -15.16 -9.41 13.00
CA ASN A 520 -16.16 -10.04 12.14
C ASN A 520 -16.19 -9.39 10.75
N LEU A 521 -16.06 -8.06 10.67
CA LEU A 521 -16.02 -7.33 9.40
C LEU A 521 -14.70 -7.55 8.65
N THR A 522 -13.59 -7.67 9.38
CA THR A 522 -12.26 -7.94 8.80
C THR A 522 -12.22 -9.29 8.08
N LEU A 523 -12.93 -10.32 8.59
CA LEU A 523 -13.08 -11.60 7.91
C LEU A 523 -13.75 -11.44 6.53
N TRP A 524 -14.89 -10.76 6.48
CA TRP A 524 -15.60 -10.49 5.23
C TRP A 524 -14.82 -9.58 4.28
N LEU A 525 -14.09 -8.60 4.82
CA LEU A 525 -13.24 -7.72 4.04
C LEU A 525 -12.19 -8.52 3.26
N ALA A 526 -11.52 -9.48 3.90
CA ALA A 526 -10.50 -10.30 3.26
C ALA A 526 -11.06 -11.06 2.04
N TRP A 527 -12.25 -11.66 2.19
CA TRP A 527 -12.92 -12.34 1.07
C TRP A 527 -13.28 -11.37 -0.06
N HIS A 528 -13.79 -10.18 0.27
CA HIS A 528 -14.14 -9.16 -0.71
C HIS A 528 -12.93 -8.61 -1.46
N ILE A 529 -11.80 -8.39 -0.77
CA ILE A 529 -10.54 -7.98 -1.42
C ILE A 529 -10.09 -9.05 -2.39
N HIS A 530 -10.04 -10.32 -1.97
CA HIS A 530 -9.69 -11.44 -2.85
C HIS A 530 -10.61 -11.48 -4.09
N LYS A 531 -11.93 -11.44 -3.90
CA LYS A 531 -12.91 -11.49 -5.00
C LYS A 531 -12.72 -10.33 -5.98
N ASP A 532 -12.52 -9.11 -5.47
CA ASP A 532 -12.35 -7.93 -6.30
C ASP A 532 -10.99 -7.96 -7.02
N PHE A 533 -9.93 -8.44 -6.37
CA PHE A 533 -8.61 -8.65 -6.98
C PHE A 533 -8.64 -9.70 -8.09
N THR A 534 -9.26 -10.85 -7.86
CA THR A 534 -9.46 -11.89 -8.90
C THR A 534 -10.22 -11.32 -10.09
N ARG A 535 -11.25 -10.50 -9.86
CA ARG A 535 -11.98 -9.83 -10.94
C ARG A 535 -11.11 -8.80 -11.67
N PHE A 536 -10.37 -7.98 -10.93
CA PHE A 536 -9.48 -6.96 -11.48
C PHE A 536 -8.40 -7.57 -12.38
N CYS A 537 -7.85 -8.72 -11.98
CA CYS A 537 -6.86 -9.48 -12.77
C CYS A 537 -7.48 -10.35 -13.88
N GLY A 538 -8.76 -10.17 -14.22
CA GLY A 538 -9.42 -10.94 -15.28
C GLY A 538 -9.55 -12.45 -14.99
N ARG A 539 -9.57 -12.85 -13.72
CA ARG A 539 -9.54 -14.25 -13.26
C ARG A 539 -8.31 -15.04 -13.72
N ASN A 540 -7.18 -14.35 -13.89
CA ASN A 540 -5.91 -14.99 -14.22
C ASN A 540 -5.45 -15.90 -13.05
N PRO A 541 -5.27 -17.21 -13.26
CA PRO A 541 -4.86 -18.14 -12.20
C PRO A 541 -3.44 -17.89 -11.67
N ASN A 542 -2.62 -17.15 -12.42
CA ASN A 542 -1.26 -16.78 -12.00
C ASN A 542 -1.22 -15.49 -11.16
N MET A 543 -2.34 -14.77 -11.07
CA MET A 543 -2.48 -13.55 -10.27
C MET A 543 -3.40 -13.83 -9.09
N THR A 544 -2.81 -14.20 -7.96
CA THR A 544 -3.53 -14.60 -6.74
C THR A 544 -3.04 -13.79 -5.55
N ILE A 545 -3.81 -13.81 -4.46
CA ILE A 545 -3.49 -13.08 -3.24
C ILE A 545 -3.66 -14.01 -2.05
N SER A 546 -2.68 -14.01 -1.15
CA SER A 546 -2.71 -14.76 0.11
C SER A 546 -2.98 -13.83 1.28
N ALA A 547 -3.56 -14.37 2.35
CA ALA A 547 -3.96 -13.58 3.51
C ALA A 547 -3.71 -14.28 4.85
N GLY A 548 -3.40 -13.49 5.87
CA GLY A 548 -3.35 -13.91 7.26
C GLY A 548 -4.21 -12.99 8.12
N ILE A 549 -5.05 -13.58 8.99
CA ILE A 549 -5.88 -12.85 9.95
C ILE A 549 -5.59 -13.33 11.36
N VAL A 550 -5.37 -12.39 12.27
CA VAL A 550 -5.31 -12.63 13.71
C VAL A 550 -6.27 -11.71 14.46
N PHE A 551 -6.77 -12.19 15.61
CA PHE A 551 -7.66 -11.43 16.48
C PHE A 551 -6.96 -11.13 17.78
N VAL A 552 -7.00 -9.87 18.18
CA VAL A 552 -6.32 -9.40 19.39
C VAL A 552 -7.22 -8.49 20.19
N LYS A 553 -6.93 -8.40 21.50
CA LYS A 553 -7.53 -7.34 22.32
C LYS A 553 -6.96 -5.99 21.87
N SER A 554 -7.76 -4.95 22.01
CA SER A 554 -7.39 -3.55 21.70
C SER A 554 -6.07 -3.08 22.33
N ARG A 555 -5.71 -3.64 23.50
CA ARG A 555 -4.50 -3.28 24.25
C ARG A 555 -3.26 -4.11 23.89
N PHE A 556 -3.38 -5.03 22.95
CA PHE A 556 -2.27 -5.91 22.59
C PHE A 556 -1.16 -5.14 21.85
N PRO A 557 0.14 -5.37 22.14
CA PRO A 557 1.22 -4.60 21.53
C PRO A 557 1.28 -4.71 20.00
N ILE A 558 1.50 -3.57 19.33
CA ILE A 558 1.52 -3.45 17.86
C ILE A 558 2.53 -4.38 17.21
N HIS A 559 3.79 -4.32 17.67
CA HIS A 559 4.86 -5.21 17.22
C HIS A 559 4.44 -6.68 17.23
N ARG A 560 3.77 -7.13 18.30
CA ARG A 560 3.39 -8.53 18.49
C ARG A 560 2.25 -8.97 17.58
N PHE A 561 1.22 -8.13 17.37
CA PHE A 561 0.15 -8.52 16.43
C PHE A 561 0.63 -8.46 14.99
N ALA A 562 1.51 -7.51 14.64
CA ALA A 562 2.06 -7.40 13.30
C ALA A 562 2.91 -8.64 12.95
N GLU A 563 3.74 -9.09 13.90
CA GLU A 563 4.50 -10.34 13.82
C GLU A 563 3.55 -11.56 13.67
N SER A 564 2.48 -11.61 14.46
CA SER A 564 1.52 -12.72 14.41
C SER A 564 0.73 -12.78 13.10
N ALA A 565 0.28 -11.63 12.59
CA ALA A 565 -0.38 -11.50 11.29
C ALA A 565 0.57 -11.87 10.14
N GLY A 566 1.84 -11.47 10.24
CA GLY A 566 2.90 -11.89 9.32
C GLY A 566 3.07 -13.41 9.28
N LYS A 567 3.20 -14.06 10.44
CA LYS A 567 3.30 -15.53 10.52
C LYS A 567 2.07 -16.24 9.94
N ALA A 568 0.88 -15.69 10.15
CA ALA A 568 -0.35 -16.22 9.56
C ALA A 568 -0.33 -16.11 8.02
N LEU A 569 0.12 -14.98 7.47
CA LEU A 569 0.27 -14.80 6.03
C LEU A 569 1.32 -15.75 5.44
N GLU A 570 2.49 -15.88 6.07
CA GLU A 570 3.53 -16.81 5.61
C GLU A 570 3.05 -18.26 5.62
N LYS A 571 2.29 -18.68 6.64
CA LYS A 571 1.64 -20.00 6.66
C LYS A 571 0.73 -20.21 5.44
N ALA A 572 -0.05 -19.20 5.05
CA ALA A 572 -0.89 -19.28 3.86
C ALA A 572 -0.06 -19.42 2.56
N LYS A 573 1.08 -18.74 2.47
CA LYS A 573 2.01 -18.83 1.33
C LYS A 573 2.70 -20.18 1.25
N GLU A 574 3.19 -20.71 2.37
CA GLU A 574 3.88 -22.00 2.46
C GLU A 574 2.95 -23.18 2.14
N GLU A 575 1.67 -23.11 2.51
CA GLU A 575 0.66 -24.13 2.22
C GLU A 575 0.08 -24.04 0.79
N GLY A 576 0.79 -23.38 -0.13
CA GLY A 576 0.51 -23.42 -1.56
C GLY A 576 -0.08 -22.14 -2.16
N ARG A 577 -0.03 -21.00 -1.43
CA ARG A 577 -0.51 -19.68 -1.89
C ARG A 577 -2.00 -19.67 -2.26
N ASN A 578 -2.54 -18.53 -2.67
CA ASN A 578 -3.96 -18.35 -2.99
C ASN A 578 -4.91 -18.87 -1.89
N ARG A 579 -4.52 -18.62 -0.64
CA ARG A 579 -5.15 -19.17 0.57
C ARG A 579 -5.21 -18.12 1.65
N ILE A 580 -6.01 -18.42 2.66
CA ILE A 580 -6.14 -17.59 3.85
C ILE A 580 -5.94 -18.42 5.11
N THR A 581 -5.14 -17.88 6.03
CA THR A 581 -5.03 -18.40 7.39
C THR A 581 -5.84 -17.53 8.34
N ALA A 582 -6.88 -18.12 8.93
CA ALA A 582 -7.71 -17.49 9.96
C ALA A 582 -8.02 -18.52 11.05
N PHE A 583 -8.16 -18.08 12.31
CA PHE A 583 -8.32 -19.00 13.46
C PHE A 583 -7.24 -20.11 13.48
N GLN A 584 -5.99 -19.72 13.18
CA GLN A 584 -4.81 -20.61 13.08
C GLN A 584 -4.91 -21.73 12.01
N THR A 585 -5.94 -21.67 11.16
CA THR A 585 -6.27 -22.70 10.19
C THR A 585 -6.15 -22.14 8.78
N THR A 586 -5.45 -22.85 7.89
CA THR A 586 -5.22 -22.42 6.50
C THR A 586 -6.17 -23.16 5.57
N VAL A 587 -6.89 -22.41 4.74
CA VAL A 587 -7.91 -22.96 3.84
C VAL A 587 -7.90 -22.25 2.48
N THR A 588 -8.55 -22.84 1.48
CA THR A 588 -8.81 -22.17 0.21
C THR A 588 -9.85 -21.05 0.38
N TRP A 589 -9.84 -20.07 -0.51
CA TRP A 589 -10.82 -18.97 -0.50
C TRP A 589 -12.27 -19.44 -0.63
N GLU A 590 -12.52 -20.54 -1.33
CA GLU A 590 -13.85 -21.12 -1.46
C GLU A 590 -14.33 -21.74 -0.13
N ALA A 591 -13.49 -22.58 0.48
CA ALA A 591 -13.79 -23.19 1.78
C ALA A 591 -13.94 -22.13 2.88
N TYR A 592 -13.11 -21.08 2.83
CA TYR A 592 -13.21 -19.91 3.71
C TYR A 592 -14.58 -19.24 3.62
N ARG A 593 -15.05 -18.95 2.40
CA ARG A 593 -16.35 -18.32 2.18
C ARG A 593 -17.49 -19.18 2.72
N LYS A 594 -17.49 -20.49 2.40
CA LYS A 594 -18.49 -21.44 2.91
C LYS A 594 -18.50 -21.48 4.43
N ALA A 595 -17.32 -21.47 5.05
CA ALA A 595 -17.19 -21.44 6.50
C ALA A 595 -17.73 -20.16 7.15
N LEU A 596 -17.53 -18.99 6.53
CA LEU A 596 -18.10 -17.73 7.01
C LEU A 596 -19.64 -17.71 6.89
N GLU A 597 -20.18 -18.14 5.75
CA GLU A 597 -21.63 -18.24 5.53
C GLU A 597 -22.27 -19.19 6.55
N PHE A 598 -21.70 -20.39 6.72
CA PHE A 598 -22.19 -21.37 7.71
C PHE A 598 -22.01 -20.87 9.16
N GLY A 599 -20.90 -20.22 9.48
CA GLY A 599 -20.66 -19.63 10.80
C GLY A 599 -21.66 -18.52 11.14
N GLY A 600 -22.04 -17.69 10.16
CA GLY A 600 -23.09 -16.69 10.29
C GLY A 600 -24.46 -17.31 10.57
N ASN A 601 -24.83 -18.35 9.80
CA ASN A 601 -26.10 -19.07 10.00
C ASN A 601 -26.15 -19.75 11.39
N LEU A 602 -25.03 -20.34 11.84
CA LEU A 602 -24.93 -20.90 13.19
C LEU A 602 -25.07 -19.84 14.28
N ALA A 603 -24.46 -18.66 14.10
CA ALA A 603 -24.58 -17.55 15.04
C ALA A 603 -26.05 -17.10 15.16
N GLN A 604 -26.71 -16.87 14.01
CA GLN A 604 -28.11 -16.49 13.97
C GLN A 604 -29.02 -17.55 14.64
N ALA A 605 -28.79 -18.84 14.36
CA ALA A 605 -29.56 -19.91 14.98
C ALA A 605 -29.38 -20.01 16.51
N VAL A 606 -28.23 -19.58 17.03
CA VAL A 606 -28.00 -19.47 18.48
C VAL A 606 -28.74 -18.27 19.05
N ASP A 607 -28.71 -17.12 18.37
CA ASP A 607 -29.42 -15.91 18.78
C ASP A 607 -30.95 -16.13 18.77
N ASP A 608 -31.45 -16.86 17.77
CA ASP A 608 -32.85 -17.30 17.64
C ASP A 608 -33.23 -18.42 18.62
N ARG A 609 -32.30 -18.88 19.48
CA ARG A 609 -32.45 -19.97 20.45
C ARG A 609 -32.80 -21.34 19.86
N LYS A 610 -32.64 -21.52 18.54
CA LYS A 610 -32.80 -22.81 17.84
C LYS A 610 -31.64 -23.77 18.11
N VAL A 611 -30.43 -23.23 18.31
CA VAL A 611 -29.22 -24.01 18.61
C VAL A 611 -28.65 -23.55 19.96
N PRO A 612 -28.43 -24.44 20.95
CA PRO A 612 -27.79 -24.03 22.19
C PRO A 612 -26.31 -23.77 21.96
N ARG A 613 -25.76 -22.71 22.57
CA ARG A 613 -24.32 -22.37 22.45
C ARG A 613 -23.37 -23.50 22.83
N THR A 614 -23.77 -24.36 23.77
CA THR A 614 -23.01 -25.56 24.16
C THR A 614 -22.83 -26.57 23.02
N PHE A 615 -23.70 -26.53 22.00
CA PHE A 615 -23.56 -27.31 20.78
C PHE A 615 -22.37 -26.87 19.94
N LEU A 616 -22.08 -25.56 19.84
CA LEU A 616 -20.89 -25.06 19.14
C LEU A 616 -19.60 -25.59 19.78
N HIS A 617 -19.53 -25.57 21.11
CA HIS A 617 -18.39 -26.13 21.86
C HIS A 617 -18.29 -27.65 21.72
N PHE A 618 -19.42 -28.35 21.59
CA PHE A 618 -19.42 -29.77 21.25
C PHE A 618 -18.81 -30.01 19.86
N LEU A 619 -19.23 -29.29 18.83
CA LEU A 619 -18.66 -29.40 17.49
C LEU A 619 -17.16 -29.10 17.48
N TRP A 620 -16.73 -28.09 18.24
CA TRP A 620 -15.31 -27.75 18.39
C TRP A 620 -14.51 -28.88 19.03
N ARG A 621 -15.05 -29.49 20.10
CA ARG A 621 -14.42 -30.63 20.78
C ARG A 621 -14.39 -31.85 19.87
N LEU A 622 -15.47 -32.11 19.14
CA LEU A 622 -15.57 -33.20 18.17
C LEU A 622 -14.49 -33.07 17.10
N TYR A 623 -14.34 -31.88 16.51
CA TYR A 623 -13.28 -31.58 15.56
C TYR A 623 -11.89 -31.83 16.18
N ARG A 624 -11.54 -31.15 17.28
CA ARG A 624 -10.19 -31.26 17.88
C ARG A 624 -9.82 -32.67 18.35
N THR A 625 -10.81 -33.47 18.74
CA THR A 625 -10.58 -34.80 19.30
C THR A 625 -10.40 -35.84 18.19
N HIS A 626 -11.19 -35.74 17.12
CA HIS A 626 -11.30 -36.77 16.10
C HIS A 626 -10.73 -36.38 14.74
N VAL A 627 -10.40 -35.11 14.52
CA VAL A 627 -9.78 -34.60 13.29
C VAL A 627 -8.39 -34.08 13.66
N ARG A 628 -7.35 -34.85 13.32
CA ARG A 628 -5.93 -34.50 13.55
C ARG A 628 -5.19 -34.39 12.22
N GLU A 629 -4.04 -33.74 12.23
CA GLU A 629 -3.18 -33.63 11.03
C GLU A 629 -2.71 -35.00 10.51
N GLU A 630 -2.50 -35.96 11.41
CA GLU A 630 -2.05 -37.33 11.10
C GLU A 630 -3.17 -38.26 10.57
N GLY A 631 -4.44 -37.83 10.63
CA GLY A 631 -5.58 -38.62 10.18
C GLY A 631 -6.91 -38.30 10.87
N MET A 632 -8.01 -38.74 10.27
CA MET A 632 -9.36 -38.58 10.82
C MET A 632 -9.86 -39.88 11.47
N ASN A 633 -10.26 -39.79 12.74
CA ASN A 633 -10.95 -40.88 13.43
C ASN A 633 -12.44 -40.87 13.04
N PRO A 634 -12.96 -41.91 12.36
CA PRO A 634 -14.33 -41.93 11.84
C PRO A 634 -15.42 -41.81 12.91
N MET A 635 -15.08 -41.96 14.20
CA MET A 635 -16.01 -41.77 15.33
C MET A 635 -16.66 -40.40 15.39
N TRP A 636 -16.12 -39.37 14.71
CA TRP A 636 -16.77 -38.06 14.64
C TRP A 636 -18.17 -38.15 13.99
N ALA A 637 -18.36 -39.02 13.00
CA ALA A 637 -19.60 -39.10 12.23
C ALA A 637 -20.79 -39.66 13.06
N PRO A 638 -20.70 -40.83 13.72
CA PRO A 638 -21.80 -41.33 14.56
C PRO A 638 -22.07 -40.42 15.77
N LEU A 639 -21.03 -39.81 16.35
CA LEU A 639 -21.19 -38.86 17.46
C LEU A 639 -21.95 -37.59 17.04
N LEU A 640 -21.67 -37.08 15.83
CA LEU A 640 -22.39 -35.94 15.27
C LEU A 640 -23.88 -36.30 15.09
N HIS A 641 -24.19 -37.41 14.41
CA HIS A 641 -25.58 -37.83 14.18
C HIS A 641 -26.35 -38.00 15.50
N TYR A 642 -25.74 -38.67 16.48
CA TYR A 642 -26.36 -38.87 17.79
C TYR A 642 -26.63 -37.56 18.52
N MET A 643 -25.68 -36.62 18.52
CA MET A 643 -25.83 -35.35 19.22
C MET A 643 -26.81 -34.41 18.54
N VAL A 644 -26.83 -34.39 17.21
CA VAL A 644 -27.80 -33.63 16.42
C VAL A 644 -29.23 -34.11 16.73
N ALA A 645 -29.50 -35.41 16.57
CA ALA A 645 -30.83 -35.98 16.82
C ALA A 645 -31.29 -35.85 18.28
N ARG A 646 -30.37 -35.80 19.23
CA ARG A 646 -30.70 -35.70 20.67
C ARG A 646 -30.95 -34.27 21.14
N ARG A 647 -30.34 -33.25 20.50
CA ARG A 647 -30.26 -31.89 21.05
C ARG A 647 -30.97 -30.83 20.20
N LEU A 648 -31.29 -31.12 18.94
CA LEU A 648 -31.84 -30.16 18.00
C LEU A 648 -33.14 -30.68 17.39
N GLU A 649 -34.02 -29.75 17.04
CA GLU A 649 -35.25 -30.05 16.30
C GLU A 649 -34.93 -30.35 14.83
N GLU A 650 -35.68 -31.28 14.21
CA GLU A 650 -35.43 -31.75 12.84
C GLU A 650 -35.41 -30.61 11.81
N GLU A 651 -36.35 -29.67 11.90
CA GLU A 651 -36.39 -28.47 11.06
C GLU A 651 -35.10 -27.65 11.14
N THR A 652 -34.55 -27.45 12.34
CA THR A 652 -33.28 -26.71 12.51
C THR A 652 -32.10 -27.46 11.90
N VAL A 653 -32.12 -28.79 11.91
CA VAL A 653 -31.07 -29.63 11.32
C VAL A 653 -31.10 -29.54 9.80
N GLU A 654 -32.30 -29.54 9.21
CA GLU A 654 -32.53 -29.41 7.77
C GLU A 654 -32.19 -28.01 7.27
N ASP A 655 -32.68 -26.96 7.95
CA ASP A 655 -32.44 -25.55 7.63
C ASP A 655 -30.94 -25.23 7.58
N LEU A 656 -30.19 -25.68 8.60
CA LEU A 656 -28.75 -25.48 8.70
C LEU A 656 -27.93 -26.51 7.90
N GLN A 657 -28.60 -27.53 7.33
CA GLN A 657 -27.97 -28.64 6.62
C GLN A 657 -26.81 -29.27 7.41
N LEU A 658 -26.96 -29.44 8.73
CA LEU A 658 -25.83 -29.77 9.64
C LEU A 658 -25.10 -31.05 9.25
N LEU A 659 -25.85 -32.06 8.81
CA LEU A 659 -25.31 -33.37 8.40
C LEU A 659 -24.60 -33.33 7.04
N HIS A 660 -24.71 -32.23 6.29
CA HIS A 660 -23.99 -32.02 5.04
C HIS A 660 -22.82 -31.03 5.22
N GLN A 661 -23.10 -29.86 5.80
CA GLN A 661 -22.13 -28.77 5.96
C GLN A 661 -20.98 -29.15 6.91
N VAL A 662 -21.26 -29.81 8.03
CA VAL A 662 -20.22 -30.17 9.02
C VAL A 662 -19.22 -31.18 8.43
N PRO A 663 -19.62 -32.32 7.82
CA PRO A 663 -18.70 -33.20 7.11
C PRO A 663 -17.87 -32.51 6.03
N GLN A 664 -18.50 -31.66 5.21
CA GLN A 664 -17.82 -30.96 4.14
C GLN A 664 -16.71 -30.05 4.69
N LEU A 665 -17.03 -29.23 5.70
CA LEU A 665 -16.07 -28.33 6.32
C LEU A 665 -14.99 -29.06 7.13
N ILE A 666 -15.25 -30.29 7.61
CA ILE A 666 -14.20 -31.16 8.16
C ILE A 666 -13.24 -31.59 7.06
N GLY A 667 -13.75 -32.04 5.91
CA GLY A 667 -12.94 -32.45 4.76
C GLY A 667 -12.08 -31.32 4.20
N GLU A 668 -12.62 -30.10 4.15
CA GLU A 668 -11.93 -28.89 3.70
C GLU A 668 -11.06 -28.25 4.81
N LYS A 669 -11.03 -28.83 6.02
CA LYS A 669 -10.37 -28.29 7.23
C LYS A 669 -10.84 -26.89 7.64
N ALA A 670 -12.02 -26.46 7.19
CA ALA A 670 -12.55 -25.12 7.39
C ALA A 670 -13.53 -24.98 8.56
N LEU A 671 -13.94 -26.10 9.19
CA LEU A 671 -14.86 -26.09 10.33
C LEU A 671 -14.40 -25.18 11.50
N PRO A 672 -13.09 -25.11 11.86
CA PRO A 672 -12.63 -24.19 12.92
C PRO A 672 -12.97 -22.72 12.66
N ILE A 673 -12.99 -22.30 11.39
CA ILE A 673 -13.31 -20.92 11.04
C ILE A 673 -14.79 -20.64 11.27
N ALA A 674 -15.67 -21.55 10.82
CA ALA A 674 -17.12 -21.41 11.02
C ALA A 674 -17.49 -21.40 12.52
N LEU A 675 -16.93 -22.34 13.28
CA LEU A 675 -17.18 -22.43 14.72
C LEU A 675 -16.57 -21.25 15.47
N GLY A 676 -15.35 -20.83 15.11
CA GLY A 676 -14.69 -19.66 15.68
C GLY A 676 -15.52 -18.39 15.48
N TYR A 677 -16.04 -18.19 14.27
CA TYR A 677 -16.96 -17.09 13.96
C TYR A 677 -18.21 -17.15 14.85
N ALA A 678 -18.93 -18.28 14.86
CA ALA A 678 -20.18 -18.41 15.61
C ALA A 678 -19.98 -18.23 17.12
N ILE A 679 -18.89 -18.77 17.68
CA ILE A 679 -18.58 -18.68 19.12
C ILE A 679 -18.27 -17.24 19.53
N LEU A 680 -17.53 -16.49 18.71
CA LEU A 680 -17.18 -15.09 18.98
C LEU A 680 -18.38 -14.16 18.78
N ALA A 681 -19.17 -14.38 17.73
CA ALA A 681 -20.34 -13.55 17.41
C ALA A 681 -21.46 -13.67 18.46
N THR A 682 -21.64 -14.85 19.05
CA THR A 682 -22.67 -15.15 20.07
C THR A 682 -22.19 -14.93 21.50
N ARG A 683 -21.01 -14.34 21.69
CA ARG A 683 -20.53 -14.00 23.02
C ARG A 683 -21.22 -12.73 23.47
N GLU A 684 -22.01 -12.84 24.54
CA GLU A 684 -22.49 -11.67 25.27
C GLU A 684 -21.27 -10.83 25.64
N GLY A 685 -21.17 -9.64 25.03
CA GLY A 685 -20.19 -8.64 25.41
C GLY A 685 -20.34 -8.36 26.90
N LEU A 686 -19.27 -7.91 27.56
CA LEU A 686 -19.29 -7.50 28.96
C LEU A 686 -20.22 -6.28 29.13
N ALA A 687 -21.54 -6.51 29.12
CA ALA A 687 -22.56 -5.61 29.62
C ALA A 687 -22.86 -6.04 31.06
N GLY A 688 -21.94 -5.66 31.95
CA GLY A 688 -22.07 -5.77 33.40
C GLY A 688 -21.62 -4.48 34.03
#